data_AF-A0A965YS64-F1
#
_entry.id   AF-A0A965YS64-F1
#
_cell.length_a   1.000
_cell.length_b   1.000
_cell.length_c   1.000
_cell.angle_alpha   90.00
_cell.angle_beta   90.00
_cell.angle_gamma   90.00
#
_symmetry.space_group_name_H-M   'P 1'
#
loop_
_entity.id
_entity.type
_entity.pdbx_description
1 polymer ?
#
loop_
_entity_poly.entity_id
_entity_poly.type
_entity_poly.pdbx_seq_one_letter_code
_entity_poly.pdbx_strand_id
1 'polypeptide(L)'
;MITSIDKLENLGIYQDFSTKTCSDFNKYNLIYGWNGSGKSTLSRLFAHIAGQKNFENKKCFKVTITSNGTQYKECNYPLKSENIVVFNEDFIKDNIDWNGTIKSILLLDETNIGDTKRYTFLKDYLYGSNDEDGEIKKVKDKEKSLEKDDSDIQRILTNIGKIVKNHYQVLDTGDTYYLNYNKTKVSSLIEDNVEPLSDSDIMDNKSLELAIKEARPIKKEKIRDINPTYNEQQIVDMIQSIQIVIESKVASKVIEELKVDQQLSEWVRTGLEIHKSKKLKICSFCGNQISETREEDLEAHFSDALNQLNRNIDDLLEKIQLLKYESELECENASVYYEELQDNVLELNVKFNKEVKALNAELERYEKLLHSKKSNPFNILDFDDNNKNLVTIIKEINNLIGDYSKLIKKHNKKTDSFEEATKSVRKKIERHYVQEQIGEQEYKEKIEQYNKKNEEIKKAKKDLKDKEDEYLKLEAKLSSEGLGAEEFNEKLFRFLGYDEITLAFDKNEKGYKILRNSIEEAENLSEGEKTAIAFIYFITKIKESGRKISDCIVVIDDPISSFDSNKLFSSYAYTKSECDEAKQIFILTHNYNYFSLVLGWFNRKHKKNDTGGKVPDYSLYRVENKIVDGKRAAILKDGGESLKQATEYDYVFSTVYHMKDKPLSKQESIFCGNVCRKLVESFLSFKFPKQRADLASLLNVALPGKENDIERERIYKFTNIYSHDKQINVFEELDADILDSNNQMVINDVLSMIKKLDSIHYDAMVDKVKNDC
;
A
#
# COMPACT_ATOMS: atom_id res chain seq x y z
N MET A 1 15.93 43.25 14.78
CA MET A 1 15.79 42.71 16.14
C MET A 1 14.32 42.60 16.41
N ILE A 2 13.91 41.44 16.90
CA ILE A 2 12.53 41.18 17.31
C ILE A 2 12.33 41.92 18.63
N THR A 3 11.34 42.81 18.69
CA THR A 3 11.05 43.61 19.89
C THR A 3 9.93 43.00 20.73
N SER A 4 8.98 42.29 20.12
CA SER A 4 7.83 41.71 20.83
C SER A 4 7.17 40.57 20.04
N ILE A 5 6.44 39.70 20.75
CA ILE A 5 5.50 38.70 20.16
C ILE A 5 4.08 39.17 20.45
N ASP A 6 3.58 40.12 19.65
CA ASP A 6 2.34 40.87 19.92
C ASP A 6 1.11 40.00 20.17
N LYS A 7 1.06 38.86 19.49
CA LYS A 7 -0.04 37.92 19.56
C LYS A 7 0.47 36.50 19.36
N LEU A 8 -0.03 35.55 20.14
CA LEU A 8 0.18 34.12 19.92
C LEU A 8 -1.04 33.31 20.38
N GLU A 9 -1.80 32.75 19.45
CA GLU A 9 -3.01 31.95 19.69
C GLU A 9 -2.84 30.52 19.15
N ASN A 10 -3.35 29.53 19.88
CA ASN A 10 -3.42 28.12 19.46
C ASN A 10 -2.10 27.44 19.08
N LEU A 11 -0.95 27.87 19.62
CA LEU A 11 0.35 27.23 19.38
C LEU A 11 0.74 26.30 20.55
N GLY A 12 0.52 24.99 20.38
CA GLY A 12 0.83 24.01 21.43
C GLY A 12 0.05 24.32 22.71
N ILE A 13 0.76 24.61 23.81
CA ILE A 13 0.13 25.04 25.07
C ILE A 13 -0.06 26.57 25.16
N TYR A 14 0.31 27.37 24.16
CA TYR A 14 -0.02 28.80 24.12
C TYR A 14 -1.41 28.97 23.47
N GLN A 15 -2.45 29.18 24.28
CA GLN A 15 -3.84 29.26 23.78
C GLN A 15 -4.26 30.67 23.36
N ASP A 16 -4.01 31.67 24.20
CA ASP A 16 -4.27 33.09 23.91
C ASP A 16 -3.25 33.95 24.67
N PHE A 17 -2.17 34.29 23.99
CA PHE A 17 -1.08 35.11 24.52
C PHE A 17 -1.11 36.49 23.86
N SER A 18 -1.18 37.53 24.69
CA SER A 18 -1.05 38.94 24.31
C SER A 18 0.14 39.55 25.07
N THR A 19 1.02 40.27 24.35
CA THR A 19 2.22 40.94 24.89
C THR A 19 1.98 41.98 25.97
N LYS A 20 0.73 42.37 26.27
CA LYS A 20 0.47 43.29 27.38
C LYS A 20 0.94 42.77 28.76
N THR A 21 1.48 41.55 28.83
CA THR A 21 1.91 40.87 30.05
C THR A 21 3.43 40.84 30.27
N CYS A 22 4.26 41.28 29.30
CA CYS A 22 5.71 41.34 29.46
C CYS A 22 6.34 42.52 28.70
N SER A 23 7.52 42.95 29.15
CA SER A 23 8.32 44.02 28.53
C SER A 23 8.96 43.62 27.19
N ASP A 24 9.30 44.61 26.37
CA ASP A 24 9.95 44.42 25.07
C ASP A 24 11.30 43.70 25.20
N PHE A 25 11.62 42.91 24.18
CA PHE A 25 12.91 42.23 24.04
C PHE A 25 14.04 43.22 23.80
N ASN A 26 15.19 42.94 24.40
CA ASN A 26 16.44 43.68 24.23
C ASN A 26 17.42 42.90 23.36
N LYS A 27 18.69 43.35 23.29
CA LYS A 27 19.74 42.56 22.62
C LYS A 27 19.95 41.22 23.31
N TYR A 28 19.92 41.17 24.64
CA TYR A 28 20.17 39.98 25.44
C TYR A 28 18.89 39.54 26.18
N ASN A 29 18.32 38.38 25.86
CA ASN A 29 17.05 37.92 26.45
C ASN A 29 17.23 36.56 27.11
N LEU A 30 16.92 36.48 28.41
CA LEU A 30 17.05 35.25 29.18
C LEU A 30 15.68 34.81 29.69
N ILE A 31 15.26 33.61 29.28
CA ILE A 31 13.94 33.06 29.54
C ILE A 31 14.07 31.83 30.42
N TYR A 32 13.57 31.91 31.66
CA TYR A 32 13.54 30.80 32.59
C TYR A 32 12.17 30.11 32.62
N GLY A 33 12.14 28.81 32.82
CA GLY A 33 10.89 28.10 33.06
C GLY A 33 11.10 26.62 33.30
N TRP A 34 10.20 26.00 34.06
CA TRP A 34 10.29 24.59 34.41
C TRP A 34 10.11 23.68 33.19
N ASN A 35 10.43 22.39 33.35
CA ASN A 35 10.20 21.39 32.30
C ASN A 35 8.70 21.32 31.96
N GLY A 36 8.40 21.29 30.66
CA GLY A 36 7.02 21.30 30.18
C GLY A 36 6.27 22.64 30.31
N SER A 37 6.95 23.75 30.64
CA SER A 37 6.31 25.08 30.73
C SER A 37 5.99 25.75 29.39
N GLY A 38 6.60 25.31 28.29
CA GLY A 38 6.37 25.87 26.95
C GLY A 38 7.59 26.52 26.28
N LYS A 39 8.75 26.58 26.96
CA LYS A 39 10.02 27.10 26.40
C LYS A 39 10.34 26.51 25.01
N SER A 40 10.31 25.19 24.87
CA SER A 40 10.61 24.55 23.59
C SER A 40 9.53 24.75 22.53
N THR A 41 8.31 25.09 22.92
CA THR A 41 7.30 25.56 21.95
C THR A 41 7.64 26.96 21.46
N LEU A 42 8.16 27.83 22.34
CA LEU A 42 8.64 29.16 21.97
C LEU A 42 9.90 29.10 21.09
N SER A 43 10.86 28.22 21.37
CA SER A 43 12.04 28.01 20.50
C SER A 43 11.62 27.51 19.11
N ARG A 44 10.67 26.56 19.03
CA ARG A 44 10.07 26.10 17.78
C ARG A 44 9.32 27.21 17.02
N LEU A 45 8.69 28.16 17.72
CA LEU A 45 8.08 29.32 17.07
C LEU A 45 9.15 30.17 16.35
N PHE A 46 10.28 30.46 17.00
CA PHE A 46 11.38 31.16 16.35
C PHE A 46 11.92 30.39 15.14
N ALA A 47 12.02 29.06 15.23
CA ALA A 47 12.45 28.22 14.10
C ALA A 47 11.45 28.28 12.94
N HIS A 48 10.15 28.34 13.23
CA HIS A 48 9.11 28.52 12.23
C HIS A 48 9.16 29.89 11.55
N ILE A 49 9.30 30.96 12.34
CA ILE A 49 9.48 32.32 11.81
C ILE A 49 10.73 32.37 10.91
N ALA A 50 11.78 31.63 11.25
CA ALA A 50 13.01 31.52 10.46
C ALA A 50 12.86 30.67 9.18
N GLY A 51 11.76 29.93 9.01
CA GLY A 51 11.60 28.95 7.93
C GLY A 51 12.43 27.68 8.08
N GLN A 52 12.95 27.42 9.29
CA GLN A 52 13.73 26.23 9.61
C GLN A 52 12.86 25.02 9.90
N LYS A 53 11.59 25.23 10.29
CA LYS A 53 10.63 24.15 10.55
C LYS A 53 9.18 24.56 10.28
N ASN A 54 8.40 23.63 9.74
CA ASN A 54 6.96 23.81 9.58
C ASN A 54 6.22 23.11 10.74
N PHE A 55 5.22 23.77 11.31
CA PHE A 55 4.30 23.09 12.22
C PHE A 55 3.38 22.18 11.40
N GLU A 56 3.55 20.86 11.51
CA GLU A 56 2.78 19.88 10.74
C GLU A 56 1.30 19.79 11.13
N ASN A 57 0.89 20.42 12.25
CA ASN A 57 -0.43 20.24 12.82
C ASN A 57 -1.43 21.35 12.44
N LYS A 58 -2.52 20.94 11.74
CA LYS A 58 -3.58 21.74 11.10
C LYS A 58 -4.56 22.44 12.07
N LYS A 59 -4.07 23.16 13.07
CA LYS A 59 -4.85 24.24 13.69
C LYS A 59 -4.17 25.53 13.27
N CYS A 60 -4.91 26.44 12.61
CA CYS A 60 -4.41 27.76 12.25
C CYS A 60 -4.06 28.52 13.55
N PHE A 61 -2.86 28.32 14.06
CA PHE A 61 -2.31 29.15 15.12
C PHE A 61 -2.11 30.54 14.55
N LYS A 62 -2.30 31.55 15.38
CA LYS A 62 -2.07 32.93 14.98
C LYS A 62 -0.89 33.48 15.73
N VAL A 63 0.04 34.12 15.05
CA VAL A 63 1.15 34.81 15.63
C VAL A 63 1.40 36.13 14.92
N THR A 64 1.64 37.16 15.73
CA THR A 64 2.10 38.47 15.27
C THR A 64 3.35 38.81 16.07
N ILE A 65 4.40 39.21 15.38
CA ILE A 65 5.64 39.68 16.02
C ILE A 65 5.98 41.07 15.47
N THR A 66 6.63 41.89 16.28
CA THR A 66 7.24 43.14 15.81
C THR A 66 8.75 42.95 15.70
N SER A 67 9.31 43.29 14.53
CA SER A 67 10.76 43.37 14.31
C SER A 67 11.11 44.69 13.65
N ASN A 68 12.10 45.40 14.18
CA ASN A 68 12.52 46.74 13.73
C ASN A 68 11.33 47.72 13.53
N GLY A 69 10.33 47.67 14.42
CA GLY A 69 9.13 48.52 14.35
C GLY A 69 8.08 48.10 13.31
N THR A 70 8.32 47.02 12.55
CA THR A 70 7.34 46.46 11.59
C THR A 70 6.67 45.22 12.18
N GLN A 71 5.34 45.15 12.05
CA GLN A 71 4.56 43.98 12.45
C GLN A 71 4.51 42.94 11.33
N TYR A 72 4.79 41.69 11.68
CA TYR A 72 4.74 40.54 10.78
C TYR A 72 3.76 39.50 11.30
N LYS A 73 2.92 38.99 10.40
CA LYS A 73 1.94 37.92 10.64
C LYS A 73 2.39 36.62 9.99
N GLU A 74 1.63 35.56 10.18
CA GLU A 74 1.91 34.19 9.73
C GLU A 74 2.09 34.12 8.21
N CYS A 75 1.31 34.90 7.46
CA CYS A 75 1.42 34.99 5.99
C CYS A 75 2.71 35.66 5.50
N ASN A 76 3.46 36.32 6.39
CA ASN A 76 4.74 36.95 6.07
C ASN A 76 5.93 36.03 6.35
N TYR A 77 5.72 34.87 6.97
CA TYR A 77 6.81 33.95 7.30
C TYR A 77 7.15 33.08 6.08
N PRO A 78 8.43 32.73 5.91
CA PRO A 78 9.55 32.98 6.82
C PRO A 78 10.19 34.37 6.69
N LEU A 79 10.64 34.95 7.81
CA LEU A 79 11.36 36.22 7.88
C LEU A 79 12.86 36.03 7.62
N LYS A 80 13.22 35.70 6.37
CA LYS A 80 14.61 35.45 5.97
C LYS A 80 15.54 36.63 6.24
N SER A 81 15.04 37.87 6.16
CA SER A 81 15.81 39.10 6.37
C SER A 81 16.33 39.28 7.81
N GLU A 82 15.76 38.59 8.80
CA GLU A 82 16.19 38.71 10.19
C GLU A 82 17.28 37.72 10.60
N ASN A 83 17.71 36.81 9.71
CA ASN A 83 18.79 35.84 9.96
C ASN A 83 18.64 35.11 11.31
N ILE A 84 17.45 34.60 11.59
CA ILE A 84 17.15 33.89 12.84
C ILE A 84 17.74 32.48 12.76
N VAL A 85 18.48 32.06 13.80
CA VAL A 85 19.09 30.72 13.91
C VAL A 85 18.74 30.12 15.26
N VAL A 86 18.19 28.89 15.24
CA VAL A 86 17.64 28.26 16.45
C VAL A 86 18.35 26.94 16.75
N PHE A 87 18.90 26.85 17.96
CA PHE A 87 19.40 25.61 18.56
C PHE A 87 18.35 25.04 19.51
N ASN A 88 17.77 23.90 19.15
CA ASN A 88 16.83 23.14 19.98
C ASN A 88 16.89 21.64 19.61
N GLU A 89 16.13 20.80 20.31
CA GLU A 89 16.09 19.35 20.05
C GLU A 89 15.74 19.00 18.59
N ASP A 90 14.93 19.83 17.93
CA ASP A 90 14.54 19.63 16.55
C ASP A 90 15.73 19.86 15.60
N PHE A 91 16.52 20.91 15.83
CA PHE A 91 17.78 21.12 15.11
C PHE A 91 18.71 19.91 15.25
N ILE A 92 18.84 19.35 16.44
CA ILE A 92 19.69 18.17 16.68
C ILE A 92 19.21 16.99 15.84
N LYS A 93 17.91 16.65 15.92
CA LYS A 93 17.29 15.55 15.16
C LYS A 93 17.42 15.72 13.65
N ASP A 94 17.27 16.95 13.16
CA ASP A 94 17.27 17.22 11.73
C ASP A 94 18.69 17.21 11.12
N ASN A 95 19.74 17.29 11.95
CA ASN A 95 21.11 17.49 11.47
C ASN A 95 22.12 16.42 11.93
N ILE A 96 21.85 15.71 13.01
CA ILE A 96 22.79 14.78 13.62
C ILE A 96 22.12 13.42 13.78
N ASP A 97 22.67 12.42 13.09
CA ASP A 97 22.35 11.02 13.34
C ASP A 97 23.38 10.45 14.33
N TRP A 98 22.90 10.03 15.48
CA TRP A 98 23.75 9.45 16.53
C TRP A 98 24.19 8.02 16.24
N ASN A 99 23.62 7.36 15.21
CA ASN A 99 23.91 5.98 14.85
C ASN A 99 24.90 5.82 13.68
N GLY A 100 25.53 6.89 13.18
CA GLY A 100 26.49 6.76 12.08
C GLY A 100 27.17 8.05 11.69
N THR A 101 26.46 8.94 10.98
CA THR A 101 27.08 10.03 10.23
C THR A 101 26.46 11.40 10.57
N ILE A 102 27.28 12.37 10.94
CA ILE A 102 26.90 13.78 11.00
C ILE A 102 26.89 14.32 9.55
N LYS A 103 25.83 15.05 9.18
CA LYS A 103 25.74 15.71 7.86
C LYS A 103 26.99 16.57 7.60
N SER A 104 27.53 16.49 6.37
CA SER A 104 28.75 17.19 5.98
C SER A 104 28.72 18.67 6.35
N ILE A 105 29.80 19.13 6.97
CA ILE A 105 30.17 20.54 7.17
C ILE A 105 31.03 20.95 5.97
N LEU A 106 30.53 21.82 5.10
CA LEU A 106 31.31 22.43 4.03
C LEU A 106 31.90 23.75 4.55
N LEU A 107 33.14 23.72 5.05
CA LEU A 107 33.86 24.95 5.33
C LEU A 107 34.49 25.43 4.01
N LEU A 108 33.88 26.45 3.40
CA LEU A 108 34.37 27.08 2.17
C LEU A 108 35.65 27.85 2.50
N ASP A 109 36.82 27.32 2.12
CA ASP A 109 38.08 28.03 2.22
C ASP A 109 38.09 29.24 1.25
N GLU A 110 38.55 30.39 1.73
CA GLU A 110 38.72 31.62 0.95
C GLU A 110 39.73 31.45 -0.19
N THR A 111 40.54 30.38 -0.19
CA THR A 111 41.54 30.09 -1.23
C THR A 111 40.94 29.55 -2.54
N ASN A 112 39.74 28.97 -2.54
CA ASN A 112 39.13 28.28 -3.70
C ASN A 112 37.89 29.02 -4.25
N ILE A 113 38.02 30.33 -4.45
CA ILE A 113 36.94 31.27 -4.85
C ILE A 113 36.21 30.82 -6.13
N GLY A 114 36.93 30.25 -7.10
CA GLY A 114 36.36 29.83 -8.39
C GLY A 114 35.38 28.66 -8.26
N ASP A 115 35.81 27.59 -7.58
CA ASP A 115 35.01 26.40 -7.34
C ASP A 115 33.84 26.70 -6.40
N THR A 116 34.06 27.55 -5.40
CA THR A 116 33.03 28.02 -4.48
C THR A 116 31.92 28.77 -5.21
N LYS A 117 32.27 29.71 -6.10
CA LYS A 117 31.28 30.43 -6.93
C LYS A 117 30.50 29.51 -7.86
N ARG A 118 31.17 28.51 -8.44
CA ARG A 118 30.51 27.54 -9.33
C ARG A 118 29.58 26.61 -8.56
N TYR A 119 29.99 26.17 -7.37
CA TYR A 119 29.18 25.39 -6.45
C TYR A 119 27.92 26.15 -6.03
N THR A 120 28.05 27.41 -5.58
CA THR A 120 26.88 28.23 -5.20
C THR A 120 25.94 28.45 -6.39
N PHE A 121 26.47 28.73 -7.59
CA PHE A 121 25.65 28.86 -8.79
C PHE A 121 24.86 27.57 -9.09
N LEU A 122 25.51 26.41 -9.07
CA LEU A 122 24.85 25.12 -9.34
C LEU A 122 23.81 24.79 -8.26
N LYS A 123 24.12 25.07 -7.00
CA LYS A 123 23.20 24.90 -5.88
C LYS A 123 21.95 25.76 -6.07
N ASP A 124 22.12 27.04 -6.36
CA ASP A 124 21.02 27.98 -6.57
C ASP A 124 20.20 27.62 -7.83
N TYR A 125 20.85 27.14 -8.89
CA TYR A 125 20.17 26.68 -10.10
C TYR A 125 19.34 25.40 -9.86
N LEU A 126 19.91 24.40 -9.16
CA LEU A 126 19.25 23.12 -8.91
C LEU A 126 18.14 23.22 -7.86
N TYR A 127 18.44 23.87 -6.73
CA TYR A 127 17.60 23.89 -5.53
C TYR A 127 16.86 25.22 -5.33
N GLY A 128 17.26 26.28 -6.03
CA GLY A 128 16.66 27.61 -5.95
C GLY A 128 17.43 28.55 -5.02
N SER A 129 17.19 29.86 -5.18
CA SER A 129 17.68 30.91 -4.29
C SER A 129 16.65 32.04 -4.20
N ASN A 130 16.60 32.76 -3.07
CA ASN A 130 15.81 34.00 -2.91
C ASN A 130 14.38 33.97 -3.49
N ASP A 131 13.60 32.94 -3.13
CA ASP A 131 12.20 32.74 -3.49
C ASP A 131 11.94 32.29 -4.94
N GLU A 132 12.98 32.04 -5.74
CA GLU A 132 12.87 31.33 -7.01
C GLU A 132 12.99 29.82 -6.81
N ASP A 133 12.08 29.07 -7.41
CA ASP A 133 12.13 27.61 -7.44
C ASP A 133 13.33 27.13 -8.26
N GLY A 134 14.09 26.19 -7.71
CA GLY A 134 15.15 25.50 -8.44
C GLY A 134 14.61 24.67 -9.61
N GLU A 135 15.47 24.37 -10.57
CA GLU A 135 15.10 23.58 -11.74
C GLU A 135 14.56 22.19 -11.39
N ILE A 136 15.02 21.57 -10.29
CA ILE A 136 14.48 20.29 -9.81
C ILE A 136 12.97 20.41 -9.56
N LYS A 137 12.54 21.47 -8.87
CA LYS A 137 11.12 21.68 -8.56
C LYS A 137 10.32 22.03 -9.80
N LYS A 138 10.85 22.88 -10.69
CA LYS A 138 10.21 23.21 -11.97
C LYS A 138 9.98 21.98 -12.85
N VAL A 139 10.97 21.10 -12.97
CA VAL A 139 10.84 19.83 -13.69
C VAL A 139 9.78 18.95 -13.02
N LYS A 140 9.79 18.83 -11.69
CA LYS A 140 8.80 18.05 -10.94
C LYS A 140 7.37 18.57 -11.10
N ASP A 141 7.17 19.88 -11.16
CA ASP A 141 5.85 20.46 -11.37
C ASP A 141 5.37 20.30 -12.82
N LYS A 142 6.29 20.31 -13.80
CA LYS A 142 5.99 19.91 -15.19
C LYS A 142 5.59 18.43 -15.27
N GLU A 143 6.25 17.54 -14.54
CA GLU A 143 5.87 16.11 -14.47
C GLU A 143 4.47 15.91 -13.90
N LYS A 144 4.12 16.59 -12.80
CA LYS A 144 2.76 16.54 -12.25
C LYS A 144 1.72 17.05 -13.25
N SER A 145 2.05 18.04 -14.07
CA SER A 145 1.17 18.48 -15.15
C SER A 145 1.02 17.39 -16.22
N LEU A 146 2.11 16.70 -16.57
CA LEU A 146 2.10 15.62 -17.56
C LEU A 146 1.29 14.40 -17.07
N GLU A 147 1.35 14.07 -15.78
CA GLU A 147 0.55 13.00 -15.16
C GLU A 147 -0.97 13.28 -15.24
N LYS A 148 -1.37 14.56 -15.13
CA LYS A 148 -2.76 14.97 -15.33
C LYS A 148 -3.19 14.78 -16.78
N ASP A 149 -2.35 15.19 -17.73
CA ASP A 149 -2.60 15.03 -19.16
C ASP A 149 -2.72 13.53 -19.54
N ASP A 150 -1.85 12.66 -19.01
CA ASP A 150 -1.94 11.21 -19.20
C ASP A 150 -3.26 10.65 -18.63
N SER A 151 -3.64 11.06 -17.42
CA SER A 151 -4.90 10.65 -16.79
C SER A 151 -6.12 11.04 -17.65
N ASP A 152 -6.08 12.21 -18.28
CA ASP A 152 -7.13 12.67 -19.19
C ASP A 152 -7.18 11.83 -20.48
N ILE A 153 -6.03 11.50 -21.06
CA ILE A 153 -5.92 10.60 -22.23
C ILE A 153 -6.48 9.21 -21.89
N GLN A 154 -6.11 8.65 -20.73
CA GLN A 154 -6.62 7.35 -20.27
C GLN A 154 -8.14 7.34 -20.07
N ARG A 155 -8.71 8.47 -19.60
CA ARG A 155 -10.15 8.65 -19.46
C ARG A 155 -10.85 8.68 -20.82
N ILE A 156 -10.28 9.37 -21.82
CA ILE A 156 -10.80 9.39 -23.20
C ILE A 156 -10.83 7.97 -23.76
N LEU A 157 -9.72 7.24 -23.73
CA LEU A 157 -9.65 5.86 -24.23
C LEU A 157 -10.65 4.93 -23.54
N THR A 158 -10.88 5.12 -22.24
CA THR A 158 -11.89 4.38 -21.48
C THR A 158 -13.31 4.71 -21.94
N ASN A 159 -13.60 5.99 -22.21
CA ASN A 159 -14.90 6.42 -22.70
C ASN A 159 -15.18 5.90 -24.11
N ILE A 160 -14.21 5.99 -25.02
CA ILE A 160 -14.30 5.39 -26.36
C ILE A 160 -14.63 3.90 -26.24
N GLY A 161 -13.90 3.17 -25.38
CA GLY A 161 -14.14 1.75 -25.17
C GLY A 161 -15.55 1.42 -24.67
N LYS A 162 -16.09 2.24 -23.76
CA LYS A 162 -17.49 2.11 -23.28
C LYS A 162 -18.51 2.39 -24.37
N ILE A 163 -18.29 3.42 -25.18
CA ILE A 163 -19.21 3.81 -26.27
C ILE A 163 -19.28 2.69 -27.30
N VAL A 164 -18.14 2.17 -27.75
CA VAL A 164 -18.08 1.03 -28.68
C VAL A 164 -18.79 -0.18 -28.07
N LYS A 165 -18.48 -0.55 -26.82
CA LYS A 165 -19.14 -1.65 -26.11
C LYS A 165 -20.67 -1.50 -26.10
N ASN A 166 -21.18 -0.31 -25.78
CA ASN A 166 -22.62 -0.07 -25.69
C ASN A 166 -23.30 -0.21 -27.05
N HIS A 167 -22.69 0.28 -28.13
CA HIS A 167 -23.20 0.08 -29.49
C HIS A 167 -23.27 -1.41 -29.83
N TYR A 168 -22.22 -2.18 -29.51
CA TYR A 168 -22.20 -3.62 -29.77
C TYR A 168 -23.14 -4.45 -28.89
N GLN A 169 -23.41 -4.03 -27.66
CA GLN A 169 -24.43 -4.67 -26.81
C GLN A 169 -25.83 -4.62 -27.43
N VAL A 170 -26.13 -3.53 -28.16
CA VAL A 170 -27.39 -3.40 -28.90
C VAL A 170 -27.38 -4.26 -30.17
N LEU A 171 -26.20 -4.63 -30.70
CA LEU A 171 -25.99 -5.39 -31.94
C LEU A 171 -25.91 -6.91 -31.75
N ASP A 172 -25.23 -7.44 -30.74
CA ASP A 172 -25.11 -8.89 -30.55
C ASP A 172 -24.77 -9.21 -29.08
N THR A 173 -25.59 -10.04 -28.44
CA THR A 173 -25.37 -10.47 -27.04
C THR A 173 -24.51 -11.74 -26.92
N GLY A 174 -24.16 -12.38 -28.04
CA GLY A 174 -23.32 -13.57 -28.08
C GLY A 174 -21.83 -13.30 -28.30
N ASP A 175 -21.45 -12.09 -28.75
CA ASP A 175 -20.06 -11.78 -29.10
C ASP A 175 -19.23 -11.35 -27.87
N THR A 176 -18.55 -12.33 -27.27
CA THR A 176 -17.69 -12.12 -26.10
C THR A 176 -16.54 -11.12 -26.32
N TYR A 177 -16.12 -10.89 -27.57
CA TYR A 177 -15.05 -9.93 -27.87
C TYR A 177 -15.54 -8.49 -27.66
N TYR A 178 -16.64 -8.09 -28.28
CA TYR A 178 -17.14 -6.72 -28.18
C TYR A 178 -17.87 -6.43 -26.86
N LEU A 179 -18.43 -7.45 -26.19
CA LEU A 179 -18.99 -7.29 -24.85
C LEU A 179 -17.93 -6.98 -23.77
N ASN A 180 -16.69 -7.39 -24.02
CA ASN A 180 -15.52 -7.09 -23.18
C ASN A 180 -14.62 -6.03 -23.82
N TYR A 181 -15.21 -5.11 -24.61
CA TYR A 181 -14.45 -4.03 -25.22
C TYR A 181 -14.00 -3.00 -24.17
N ASN A 182 -12.74 -2.57 -24.24
CA ASN A 182 -12.09 -1.74 -23.23
C ASN A 182 -11.01 -0.84 -23.86
N LYS A 183 -10.39 0.00 -23.03
CA LYS A 183 -9.34 0.95 -23.46
C LYS A 183 -8.13 0.29 -24.13
N THR A 184 -7.77 -0.94 -23.76
CA THR A 184 -6.62 -1.64 -24.34
C THR A 184 -6.87 -1.97 -25.80
N LYS A 185 -8.10 -2.36 -26.16
CA LYS A 185 -8.49 -2.64 -27.55
C LYS A 185 -8.54 -1.37 -28.41
N VAL A 186 -9.05 -0.28 -27.83
CA VAL A 186 -9.00 1.05 -28.47
C VAL A 186 -7.56 1.45 -28.76
N SER A 187 -6.67 1.31 -27.76
CA SER A 187 -5.25 1.66 -27.91
C SER A 187 -4.58 0.82 -28.99
N SER A 188 -4.81 -0.50 -29.00
CA SER A 188 -4.26 -1.38 -30.04
C SER A 188 -4.74 -1.06 -31.44
N LEU A 189 -5.97 -0.57 -31.59
CA LEU A 189 -6.52 -0.18 -32.89
C LEU A 189 -5.93 1.16 -33.38
N ILE A 190 -5.68 2.09 -32.45
CA ILE A 190 -5.02 3.38 -32.75
C ILE A 190 -3.55 3.18 -33.11
N GLU A 191 -2.86 2.27 -32.42
CA GLU A 191 -1.43 1.97 -32.61
C GLU A 191 -1.16 0.99 -33.77
N ASP A 192 -2.20 0.50 -34.46
CA ASP A 192 -2.06 -0.40 -35.59
C ASP A 192 -1.39 0.30 -36.79
N ASN A 193 -0.12 -0.04 -37.03
CA ASN A 193 0.66 0.49 -38.14
C ASN A 193 0.37 -0.21 -39.49
N VAL A 194 -0.33 -1.35 -39.47
CA VAL A 194 -0.63 -2.13 -40.69
C VAL A 194 -1.89 -1.58 -41.36
N GLU A 195 -2.92 -1.28 -40.58
CA GLU A 195 -4.18 -0.71 -41.06
C GLU A 195 -4.59 0.49 -40.17
N PRO A 196 -3.91 1.65 -40.31
CA PRO A 196 -4.15 2.79 -39.45
C PRO A 196 -5.56 3.34 -39.60
N LEU A 197 -6.12 3.88 -38.51
CA LEU A 197 -7.41 4.56 -38.55
C LEU A 197 -7.32 5.85 -39.38
N SER A 198 -8.33 6.09 -40.20
CA SER A 198 -8.41 7.27 -41.06
C SER A 198 -9.82 7.82 -41.09
N ASP A 199 -9.97 9.08 -41.51
CA ASP A 199 -11.29 9.72 -41.60
C ASP A 199 -12.23 9.02 -42.59
N SER A 200 -11.69 8.20 -43.51
CA SER A 200 -12.46 7.33 -44.40
C SER A 200 -13.12 6.14 -43.71
N ASP A 201 -12.76 5.83 -42.46
CA ASP A 201 -13.47 4.83 -41.64
C ASP A 201 -14.83 5.35 -41.14
N ILE A 202 -15.07 6.67 -41.20
CA ILE A 202 -16.36 7.25 -40.83
C ILE A 202 -17.38 6.98 -41.94
N MET A 203 -18.33 6.10 -41.67
CA MET A 203 -19.45 5.80 -42.56
C MET A 203 -20.56 6.84 -42.43
N ASP A 204 -21.25 7.16 -43.52
CA ASP A 204 -22.50 7.91 -43.44
C ASP A 204 -23.61 7.06 -42.78
N ASN A 205 -24.64 7.73 -42.24
CA ASN A 205 -25.72 7.06 -41.51
C ASN A 205 -26.38 5.91 -42.29
N LYS A 206 -26.57 6.06 -43.62
CA LYS A 206 -27.22 5.04 -44.45
C LYS A 206 -26.31 3.84 -44.64
N SER A 207 -25.02 4.08 -44.88
CA SER A 207 -24.01 3.04 -44.99
C SER A 207 -23.81 2.30 -43.65
N LEU A 208 -23.83 3.01 -42.52
CA LEU A 208 -23.73 2.44 -41.18
C LEU A 208 -24.93 1.53 -40.86
N GLU A 209 -26.15 1.99 -41.16
CA GLU A 209 -27.36 1.18 -40.98
C GLU A 209 -27.33 -0.12 -41.80
N LEU A 210 -26.80 -0.06 -43.03
CA LEU A 210 -26.62 -1.24 -43.88
C LEU A 210 -25.60 -2.21 -43.28
N ALA A 211 -24.44 -1.72 -42.85
CA ALA A 211 -23.43 -2.54 -42.18
C ALA A 211 -23.96 -3.18 -40.88
N ILE A 212 -24.74 -2.43 -40.10
CA ILE A 212 -25.40 -2.95 -38.89
C ILE A 212 -26.35 -4.11 -39.21
N LYS A 213 -27.12 -4.01 -40.30
CA LYS A 213 -27.99 -5.10 -40.77
C LYS A 213 -27.19 -6.31 -41.25
N GLU A 214 -26.13 -6.08 -42.03
CA GLU A 214 -25.23 -7.12 -42.53
C GLU A 214 -24.45 -7.83 -41.41
N ALA A 215 -24.20 -7.16 -40.28
CA ALA A 215 -23.58 -7.74 -39.10
C ALA A 215 -24.50 -8.73 -38.34
N ARG A 216 -25.77 -8.87 -38.75
CA ARG A 216 -26.82 -9.74 -38.19
C ARG A 216 -27.50 -10.65 -39.23
N PRO A 217 -26.80 -11.59 -39.88
CA PRO A 217 -27.46 -12.57 -40.75
C PRO A 217 -28.28 -13.58 -39.92
N ILE A 218 -29.45 -14.01 -40.43
CA ILE A 218 -30.21 -15.14 -39.86
C ILE A 218 -29.42 -16.42 -40.13
N LYS A 219 -28.57 -16.81 -39.17
CA LYS A 219 -27.66 -17.98 -39.27
C LYS A 219 -28.40 -19.25 -38.85
N LYS A 220 -28.38 -20.29 -39.70
CA LYS A 220 -28.80 -21.66 -39.33
C LYS A 220 -27.57 -22.44 -38.84
N GLU A 221 -27.77 -23.39 -37.94
CA GLU A 221 -26.69 -24.22 -37.40
C GLU A 221 -26.07 -25.12 -38.48
N LYS A 222 -24.81 -25.54 -38.25
CA LYS A 222 -24.15 -26.49 -39.14
C LYS A 222 -24.81 -27.86 -39.00
N ILE A 223 -25.07 -28.50 -40.13
CA ILE A 223 -25.60 -29.86 -40.16
C ILE A 223 -24.41 -30.81 -40.05
N ARG A 224 -24.52 -31.84 -39.21
CA ARG A 224 -23.46 -32.85 -39.04
C ARG A 224 -23.24 -33.58 -40.36
N ASP A 225 -21.96 -33.78 -40.72
CA ASP A 225 -21.62 -34.59 -41.87
C ASP A 225 -22.11 -36.02 -41.66
N ILE A 226 -22.85 -36.55 -42.63
CA ILE A 226 -23.27 -37.95 -42.62
C ILE A 226 -22.19 -38.81 -43.26
N ASN A 227 -21.91 -39.96 -42.62
CA ASN A 227 -21.20 -41.08 -43.22
C ASN A 227 -21.63 -42.37 -42.51
N PRO A 228 -22.48 -43.17 -43.18
CA PRO A 228 -22.12 -44.57 -43.32
C PRO A 228 -22.45 -45.04 -44.75
N THR A 229 -21.41 -45.45 -45.48
CA THR A 229 -21.56 -46.14 -46.75
C THR A 229 -21.75 -47.62 -46.42
N TYR A 230 -22.82 -48.25 -46.90
CA TYR A 230 -22.92 -49.69 -46.84
C TYR A 230 -21.72 -50.29 -47.60
N ASN A 231 -20.97 -51.17 -46.96
CA ASN A 231 -19.81 -51.80 -47.60
C ASN A 231 -20.30 -52.88 -48.57
N GLU A 232 -20.22 -52.58 -49.86
CA GLU A 232 -20.68 -53.46 -50.94
C GLU A 232 -20.08 -54.88 -50.82
N GLN A 233 -18.81 -55.00 -50.47
CA GLN A 233 -18.15 -56.31 -50.37
C GLN A 233 -18.70 -57.13 -49.20
N GLN A 234 -18.95 -56.50 -48.05
CA GLN A 234 -19.52 -57.20 -46.88
C GLN A 234 -20.91 -57.76 -47.18
N ILE A 235 -21.69 -57.07 -48.01
CA ILE A 235 -23.01 -57.54 -48.43
C ILE A 235 -22.89 -58.70 -49.42
N VAL A 236 -21.96 -58.62 -50.37
CA VAL A 236 -21.68 -59.73 -51.29
C VAL A 236 -21.26 -60.97 -50.50
N ASP A 237 -20.35 -60.83 -49.53
CA ASP A 237 -19.87 -61.92 -48.67
C ASP A 237 -21.02 -62.50 -47.82
N MET A 238 -21.92 -61.64 -47.32
CA MET A 238 -23.10 -62.07 -46.59
C MET A 238 -24.02 -62.89 -47.48
N ILE A 239 -24.32 -62.43 -48.69
CA ILE A 239 -25.20 -63.16 -49.62
C ILE A 239 -24.60 -64.52 -49.99
N GLN A 240 -23.29 -64.58 -50.26
CA GLN A 240 -22.60 -65.85 -50.52
C GLN A 240 -22.68 -66.79 -49.30
N SER A 241 -22.54 -66.25 -48.10
CA SER A 241 -22.67 -67.02 -46.86
C SER A 241 -24.09 -67.57 -46.69
N ILE A 242 -25.12 -66.77 -47.03
CA ILE A 242 -26.52 -67.22 -47.04
C ILE A 242 -26.67 -68.37 -48.04
N GLN A 243 -26.18 -68.23 -49.27
CA GLN A 243 -26.27 -69.30 -50.28
C GLN A 243 -25.63 -70.61 -49.78
N ILE A 244 -24.41 -70.56 -49.25
CA ILE A 244 -23.70 -71.73 -48.72
C ILE A 244 -24.52 -72.41 -47.62
N VAL A 245 -25.09 -71.63 -46.71
CA VAL A 245 -25.93 -72.13 -45.61
C VAL A 245 -27.20 -72.79 -46.13
N ILE A 246 -27.89 -72.16 -47.10
CA ILE A 246 -29.12 -72.66 -47.71
C ILE A 246 -28.89 -73.97 -48.47
N GLU A 247 -27.77 -74.10 -49.18
CA GLU A 247 -27.47 -75.27 -50.03
C GLU A 247 -26.77 -76.43 -49.28
N SER A 248 -26.36 -76.22 -48.03
CA SER A 248 -25.64 -77.22 -47.23
C SER A 248 -26.46 -78.50 -46.95
N LYS A 249 -25.78 -79.67 -46.95
CA LYS A 249 -26.33 -80.97 -46.52
C LYS A 249 -25.78 -81.36 -45.14
N VAL A 250 -26.66 -81.70 -44.20
CA VAL A 250 -26.27 -82.25 -42.89
C VAL A 250 -26.45 -83.78 -42.92
N ALA A 251 -25.35 -84.54 -42.85
CA ALA A 251 -25.39 -86.00 -42.80
C ALA A 251 -25.49 -86.45 -41.33
N SER A 252 -26.67 -86.94 -40.92
CA SER A 252 -26.92 -87.40 -39.56
C SER A 252 -27.95 -88.55 -39.56
N LYS A 253 -28.03 -89.34 -38.48
CA LYS A 253 -29.03 -90.42 -38.36
C LYS A 253 -30.39 -89.76 -38.06
N VAL A 254 -31.31 -89.81 -39.01
CA VAL A 254 -32.57 -89.03 -38.95
C VAL A 254 -33.64 -89.80 -38.18
N ILE A 255 -34.24 -89.15 -37.18
CA ILE A 255 -35.47 -89.60 -36.53
C ILE A 255 -36.64 -88.88 -37.23
N GLU A 256 -37.44 -89.61 -38.03
CA GLU A 256 -38.46 -89.01 -38.91
C GLU A 256 -39.54 -88.21 -38.14
N GLU A 257 -39.91 -88.63 -36.93
CA GLU A 257 -40.87 -87.89 -36.09
C GLU A 257 -40.37 -86.48 -35.73
N LEU A 258 -39.07 -86.33 -35.46
CA LEU A 258 -38.43 -85.05 -35.11
C LEU A 258 -38.07 -84.20 -36.34
N LYS A 259 -38.12 -84.80 -37.54
CA LYS A 259 -37.93 -84.10 -38.81
C LYS A 259 -39.19 -83.39 -39.26
N VAL A 260 -40.37 -83.97 -38.98
CA VAL A 260 -41.66 -83.45 -39.43
C VAL A 260 -42.27 -82.47 -38.43
N ASP A 261 -42.01 -82.63 -37.13
CA ASP A 261 -42.55 -81.77 -36.08
C ASP A 261 -41.45 -80.91 -35.43
N GLN A 262 -41.43 -79.62 -35.81
CA GLN A 262 -40.45 -78.65 -35.32
C GLN A 262 -40.56 -78.40 -33.81
N GLN A 263 -41.79 -78.31 -33.28
CA GLN A 263 -42.01 -78.01 -31.87
C GLN A 263 -41.52 -79.19 -31.00
N LEU A 264 -41.79 -80.41 -31.47
CA LEU A 264 -41.30 -81.62 -30.85
C LEU A 264 -39.76 -81.71 -30.94
N SER A 265 -39.18 -81.37 -32.10
CA SER A 265 -37.73 -81.37 -32.31
C SER A 265 -36.99 -80.42 -31.35
N GLU A 266 -37.46 -79.18 -31.21
CA GLU A 266 -36.88 -78.19 -30.28
C GLU A 266 -37.02 -78.60 -28.82
N TRP A 267 -38.18 -79.15 -28.44
CA TRP A 267 -38.39 -79.68 -27.09
C TRP A 267 -37.46 -80.85 -26.78
N VAL A 268 -37.33 -81.81 -27.71
CA VAL A 268 -36.44 -82.96 -27.55
C VAL A 268 -34.98 -82.54 -27.53
N ARG A 269 -34.55 -81.57 -28.35
CA ARG A 269 -33.19 -81.01 -28.32
C ARG A 269 -32.87 -80.39 -26.96
N THR A 270 -33.75 -79.52 -26.48
CA THR A 270 -33.60 -78.85 -25.18
C THR A 270 -33.59 -79.87 -24.04
N GLY A 271 -34.49 -80.85 -24.12
CA GLY A 271 -34.54 -81.98 -23.19
C GLY A 271 -33.22 -82.76 -23.19
N LEU A 272 -32.68 -83.12 -24.36
CA LEU A 272 -31.42 -83.84 -24.50
C LEU A 272 -30.24 -83.08 -23.87
N GLU A 273 -30.11 -81.78 -24.13
CA GLU A 273 -29.05 -80.94 -23.55
C GLU A 273 -29.13 -80.90 -22.01
N ILE A 274 -30.34 -80.78 -21.45
CA ILE A 274 -30.55 -80.80 -19.99
C ILE A 274 -30.16 -82.16 -19.40
N HIS A 275 -30.54 -83.26 -20.05
CA HIS A 275 -30.22 -84.61 -19.56
C HIS A 275 -28.71 -84.89 -19.69
N LYS A 276 -28.04 -84.43 -20.75
CA LYS A 276 -26.58 -84.50 -20.90
C LYS A 276 -25.84 -83.70 -19.82
N SER A 277 -26.18 -82.42 -19.66
CA SER A 277 -25.50 -81.53 -18.71
C SER A 277 -25.64 -81.98 -17.26
N LYS A 278 -26.81 -82.53 -16.89
CA LYS A 278 -27.09 -83.05 -15.55
C LYS A 278 -26.81 -84.55 -15.38
N LYS A 279 -26.31 -85.23 -16.42
CA LYS A 279 -26.04 -86.68 -16.47
C LYS A 279 -27.22 -87.55 -16.02
N LEU A 280 -28.44 -87.19 -16.44
CA LEU A 280 -29.67 -87.86 -16.05
C LEU A 280 -29.95 -89.06 -16.96
N LYS A 281 -29.98 -90.27 -16.39
CA LYS A 281 -30.36 -91.51 -17.10
C LYS A 281 -31.85 -91.86 -16.99
N ILE A 282 -32.59 -91.08 -16.22
CA ILE A 282 -34.04 -91.19 -16.06
C ILE A 282 -34.69 -89.97 -16.70
N CYS A 283 -35.73 -90.18 -17.51
CA CYS A 283 -36.47 -89.13 -18.16
C CYS A 283 -37.18 -88.26 -17.12
N SER A 284 -36.84 -86.97 -17.10
CA SER A 284 -37.40 -86.00 -16.16
C SER A 284 -38.88 -85.69 -16.40
N PHE A 285 -39.46 -86.14 -17.52
CA PHE A 285 -40.88 -85.94 -17.84
C PHE A 285 -41.75 -87.09 -17.34
N CYS A 286 -41.43 -88.33 -17.73
CA CYS A 286 -42.26 -89.50 -17.40
C CYS A 286 -41.70 -90.40 -16.29
N GLY A 287 -40.46 -90.17 -15.84
CA GLY A 287 -39.81 -90.97 -14.80
C GLY A 287 -39.26 -92.33 -15.25
N ASN A 288 -39.36 -92.68 -16.53
CA ASN A 288 -38.82 -93.93 -17.08
C ASN A 288 -37.33 -93.83 -17.41
N GLN A 289 -36.61 -94.96 -17.37
CA GLN A 289 -35.20 -95.03 -17.78
C GLN A 289 -35.04 -94.80 -19.29
N ILE A 290 -34.08 -93.97 -19.69
CA ILE A 290 -33.75 -93.74 -21.11
C ILE A 290 -32.72 -94.80 -21.52
N SER A 291 -33.00 -95.54 -22.61
CA SER A 291 -32.06 -96.55 -23.11
C SER A 291 -30.85 -95.90 -23.78
N GLU A 292 -29.68 -96.53 -23.67
CA GLU A 292 -28.44 -96.07 -24.33
C GLU A 292 -28.64 -95.91 -25.85
N THR A 293 -29.36 -96.85 -26.49
CA THR A 293 -29.69 -96.76 -27.91
C THR A 293 -30.52 -95.54 -28.28
N ARG A 294 -31.46 -95.11 -27.41
CA ARG A 294 -32.28 -93.92 -27.67
C ARG A 294 -31.48 -92.64 -27.45
N GLU A 295 -30.57 -92.64 -26.47
CA GLU A 295 -29.64 -91.53 -26.25
C GLU A 295 -28.71 -91.38 -27.46
N GLU A 296 -28.09 -92.47 -27.94
CA GLU A 296 -27.25 -92.47 -29.15
C GLU A 296 -28.00 -92.03 -30.41
N ASP A 297 -29.24 -92.49 -30.62
CA ASP A 297 -30.05 -92.07 -31.78
C ASP A 297 -30.39 -90.57 -31.74
N LEU A 298 -30.70 -90.04 -30.55
CA LEU A 298 -30.98 -88.61 -30.35
C LEU A 298 -29.72 -87.76 -30.54
N GLU A 299 -28.57 -88.22 -30.05
CA GLU A 299 -27.27 -87.56 -30.25
C GLU A 299 -26.83 -87.58 -31.71
N ALA A 300 -27.02 -88.71 -32.38
CA ALA A 300 -26.74 -88.86 -33.80
C ALA A 300 -27.68 -88.00 -34.67
N HIS A 301 -28.89 -87.68 -34.19
CA HIS A 301 -29.82 -86.76 -34.86
C HIS A 301 -29.40 -85.28 -34.69
N PHE A 302 -28.98 -84.88 -33.49
CA PHE A 302 -28.51 -83.51 -33.18
C PHE A 302 -26.98 -83.37 -33.25
N SER A 303 -26.39 -83.78 -34.37
CA SER A 303 -24.94 -83.71 -34.59
C SER A 303 -24.36 -82.29 -34.50
N ASP A 304 -23.06 -82.16 -34.21
CA ASP A 304 -22.34 -80.87 -34.19
C ASP A 304 -22.51 -80.07 -35.50
N ALA A 305 -22.65 -80.75 -36.64
CA ALA A 305 -22.91 -80.13 -37.93
C ALA A 305 -24.28 -79.42 -38.01
N LEU A 306 -25.32 -79.97 -37.37
CA LEU A 306 -26.64 -79.34 -37.30
C LEU A 306 -26.61 -78.10 -36.40
N ASN A 307 -25.91 -78.19 -35.27
CA ASN A 307 -25.76 -77.07 -34.35
C ASN A 307 -24.96 -75.92 -34.98
N GLN A 308 -23.91 -76.24 -35.74
CA GLN A 308 -23.14 -75.24 -36.48
C GLN A 308 -23.96 -74.57 -37.59
N LEU A 309 -24.79 -75.33 -38.31
CA LEU A 309 -25.72 -74.76 -39.30
C LEU A 309 -26.67 -73.75 -38.67
N ASN A 310 -27.30 -74.10 -37.55
CA ASN A 310 -28.24 -73.21 -36.86
C ASN A 310 -27.57 -71.93 -36.34
N ARG A 311 -26.33 -72.03 -35.80
CA ARG A 311 -25.56 -70.84 -35.39
C ARG A 311 -25.26 -69.93 -36.57
N ASN A 312 -24.80 -70.50 -37.70
CA ASN A 312 -24.53 -69.71 -38.90
C ASN A 312 -25.80 -69.02 -39.43
N ILE A 313 -26.96 -69.68 -39.35
CA ILE A 313 -28.24 -69.08 -39.71
C ILE A 313 -28.57 -67.90 -38.79
N ASP A 314 -28.43 -68.08 -37.48
CA ASP A 314 -28.73 -67.03 -36.49
C ASP A 314 -27.81 -65.81 -36.65
N ASP A 315 -26.51 -66.03 -36.86
CA ASP A 315 -25.54 -64.98 -37.14
C ASP A 315 -25.89 -64.20 -38.44
N LEU A 316 -26.41 -64.89 -39.46
CA LEU A 316 -26.84 -64.25 -40.71
C LEU A 316 -28.14 -63.46 -40.55
N LEU A 317 -29.09 -63.96 -39.75
CA LEU A 317 -30.32 -63.26 -39.44
C LEU A 317 -30.03 -61.97 -38.66
N GLU A 318 -29.10 -61.99 -37.70
CA GLU A 318 -28.66 -60.79 -36.99
C GLU A 318 -28.02 -59.77 -37.93
N LYS A 319 -27.15 -60.21 -38.84
CA LYS A 319 -26.55 -59.34 -39.86
C LYS A 319 -27.59 -58.71 -40.78
N ILE A 320 -28.62 -59.45 -41.19
CA ILE A 320 -29.72 -58.93 -42.01
C ILE A 320 -30.50 -57.85 -41.25
N GLN A 321 -30.78 -58.07 -39.96
CA GLN A 321 -31.52 -57.12 -39.14
C GLN A 321 -30.75 -55.80 -38.97
N LEU A 322 -29.41 -55.86 -38.80
CA LEU A 322 -28.56 -54.66 -38.73
C LEU A 322 -28.49 -53.87 -40.05
N LEU A 323 -28.82 -54.50 -41.18
CA LEU A 323 -28.86 -53.86 -42.50
C LEU A 323 -30.21 -53.24 -42.84
N LYS A 324 -31.28 -53.59 -42.10
CA LYS A 324 -32.58 -52.95 -42.31
C LYS A 324 -32.52 -51.50 -41.86
N TYR A 325 -33.02 -50.61 -42.71
CA TYR A 325 -33.08 -49.20 -42.39
C TYR A 325 -34.46 -48.84 -41.82
N GLU A 326 -34.48 -48.36 -40.58
CA GLU A 326 -35.63 -47.75 -39.93
C GLU A 326 -35.30 -46.25 -39.75
N SER A 327 -36.04 -45.35 -40.41
CA SER A 327 -35.63 -43.96 -40.64
C SER A 327 -35.67 -43.06 -39.40
N GLU A 328 -34.72 -42.12 -39.32
CA GLU A 328 -34.90 -40.70 -38.92
C GLU A 328 -33.52 -39.98 -38.93
N LEU A 329 -32.91 -39.79 -40.11
CA LEU A 329 -31.69 -38.99 -40.19
C LEU A 329 -32.02 -37.49 -40.17
N GLU A 330 -31.27 -36.72 -39.37
CA GLU A 330 -31.37 -35.25 -39.31
C GLU A 330 -31.25 -34.59 -40.70
N CYS A 331 -30.46 -35.19 -41.60
CA CYS A 331 -30.27 -34.71 -42.96
C CYS A 331 -31.52 -34.80 -43.85
N GLU A 332 -32.52 -35.59 -43.47
CA GLU A 332 -33.81 -35.69 -44.18
C GLU A 332 -34.77 -34.54 -43.81
N ASN A 333 -34.51 -33.79 -42.73
CA ASN A 333 -35.34 -32.67 -42.32
C ASN A 333 -35.01 -31.40 -43.14
N ALA A 334 -35.81 -31.11 -44.17
CA ALA A 334 -35.60 -29.94 -45.02
C ALA A 334 -35.56 -28.61 -44.24
N SER A 335 -36.27 -28.47 -43.12
CA SER A 335 -36.32 -27.21 -42.36
C SER A 335 -34.99 -26.82 -41.72
N VAL A 336 -34.04 -27.76 -41.54
CA VAL A 336 -32.71 -27.45 -41.01
C VAL A 336 -31.80 -26.77 -42.05
N TYR A 337 -32.12 -26.89 -43.34
CA TYR A 337 -31.39 -26.26 -44.44
C TYR A 337 -31.87 -24.83 -44.72
N TYR A 338 -31.01 -24.04 -45.39
CA TYR A 338 -31.41 -22.76 -45.99
C TYR A 338 -32.51 -22.94 -47.04
N GLU A 339 -33.40 -21.96 -47.15
CA GLU A 339 -34.63 -22.02 -47.97
C GLU A 339 -34.36 -22.50 -49.39
N GLU A 340 -33.32 -22.00 -50.05
CA GLU A 340 -32.99 -22.37 -51.43
C GLU A 340 -32.49 -23.82 -51.64
N LEU A 341 -32.22 -24.56 -50.56
CA LEU A 341 -31.80 -25.97 -50.60
C LEU A 341 -32.92 -26.93 -50.19
N GLN A 342 -34.03 -26.42 -49.66
CA GLN A 342 -35.08 -27.26 -49.08
C GLN A 342 -35.77 -28.15 -50.12
N ASP A 343 -36.07 -27.59 -51.30
CA ASP A 343 -36.69 -28.35 -52.39
C ASP A 343 -35.79 -29.51 -52.86
N ASN A 344 -34.49 -29.28 -52.96
CA ASN A 344 -33.52 -30.32 -53.32
C ASN A 344 -33.46 -31.46 -52.29
N VAL A 345 -33.60 -31.14 -51.00
CA VAL A 345 -33.63 -32.14 -49.93
C VAL A 345 -34.93 -32.96 -50.00
N LEU A 346 -36.07 -32.31 -50.23
CA LEU A 346 -37.36 -32.99 -50.36
C LEU A 346 -37.38 -33.96 -51.56
N GLU A 347 -36.84 -33.56 -52.71
CA GLU A 347 -36.71 -34.44 -53.87
C GLU A 347 -35.81 -35.66 -53.59
N LEU A 348 -34.72 -35.44 -52.84
CA LEU A 348 -33.78 -36.50 -52.49
C LEU A 348 -34.40 -37.50 -51.51
N ASN A 349 -35.17 -37.02 -50.53
CA ASN A 349 -35.92 -37.85 -49.58
C ASN A 349 -36.85 -38.84 -50.29
N VAL A 350 -37.52 -38.42 -51.37
CA VAL A 350 -38.42 -39.29 -52.13
C VAL A 350 -37.65 -40.45 -52.78
N LYS A 351 -36.51 -40.16 -53.41
CA LYS A 351 -35.66 -41.19 -54.05
C LYS A 351 -35.06 -42.13 -53.03
N PHE A 352 -34.53 -41.59 -51.94
CA PHE A 352 -33.90 -42.37 -50.87
C PHE A 352 -34.88 -43.34 -50.21
N ASN A 353 -36.08 -42.87 -49.85
CA ASN A 353 -37.12 -43.70 -49.26
C ASN A 353 -37.60 -44.83 -50.18
N LYS A 354 -37.58 -44.63 -51.50
CA LYS A 354 -37.93 -45.67 -52.47
C LYS A 354 -36.90 -46.80 -52.44
N GLU A 355 -35.61 -46.47 -52.49
CA GLU A 355 -34.53 -47.47 -52.51
C GLU A 355 -34.41 -48.20 -51.16
N VAL A 356 -34.60 -47.50 -50.03
CA VAL A 356 -34.68 -48.11 -48.70
C VAL A 356 -35.82 -49.14 -48.61
N LYS A 357 -37.00 -48.83 -49.16
CA LYS A 357 -38.11 -49.80 -49.19
C LYS A 357 -37.77 -51.04 -50.02
N ALA A 358 -37.07 -50.86 -51.14
CA ALA A 358 -36.60 -51.97 -51.96
C ALA A 358 -35.56 -52.83 -51.22
N LEU A 359 -34.63 -52.19 -50.50
CA LEU A 359 -33.62 -52.86 -49.66
C LEU A 359 -34.28 -53.73 -48.59
N ASN A 360 -35.18 -53.16 -47.78
CA ASN A 360 -35.83 -53.88 -46.69
C ASN A 360 -36.66 -55.07 -47.22
N ALA A 361 -37.32 -54.93 -48.38
CA ALA A 361 -38.09 -56.02 -49.00
C ALA A 361 -37.22 -57.21 -49.43
N GLU A 362 -36.03 -56.97 -50.00
CA GLU A 362 -35.09 -58.04 -50.36
C GLU A 362 -34.45 -58.69 -49.11
N LEU A 363 -34.14 -57.91 -48.08
CA LEU A 363 -33.66 -58.44 -46.80
C LEU A 363 -34.70 -59.35 -46.13
N GLU A 364 -35.98 -58.98 -46.15
CA GLU A 364 -37.07 -59.83 -45.65
C GLU A 364 -37.22 -61.13 -46.45
N ARG A 365 -36.92 -61.12 -47.76
CA ARG A 365 -36.91 -62.34 -48.58
C ARG A 365 -35.82 -63.31 -48.10
N TYR A 366 -34.61 -62.83 -47.85
CA TYR A 366 -33.51 -63.66 -47.33
C TYR A 366 -33.78 -64.18 -45.91
N GLU A 367 -34.35 -63.34 -45.05
CA GLU A 367 -34.79 -63.73 -43.71
C GLU A 367 -35.78 -64.90 -43.74
N LYS A 368 -36.80 -64.83 -44.60
CA LYS A 368 -37.76 -65.94 -44.80
C LYS A 368 -37.09 -67.22 -45.28
N LEU A 369 -36.10 -67.11 -46.18
CA LEU A 369 -35.38 -68.27 -46.71
C LEU A 369 -34.53 -68.94 -45.64
N LEU A 370 -33.81 -68.15 -44.84
CA LEU A 370 -33.01 -68.63 -43.70
C LEU A 370 -33.89 -69.29 -42.63
N HIS A 371 -35.03 -68.69 -42.28
CA HIS A 371 -35.99 -69.32 -41.36
C HIS A 371 -36.54 -70.63 -41.90
N SER A 372 -36.88 -70.70 -43.20
CA SER A 372 -37.32 -71.94 -43.84
C SER A 372 -36.26 -73.04 -43.79
N LYS A 373 -34.98 -72.68 -44.04
CA LYS A 373 -33.84 -73.61 -43.89
C LYS A 373 -33.65 -74.05 -42.44
N LYS A 374 -33.82 -73.14 -41.47
CA LYS A 374 -33.74 -73.45 -40.04
C LYS A 374 -34.81 -74.46 -39.61
N SER A 375 -36.03 -74.30 -40.09
CA SER A 375 -37.14 -75.24 -39.84
C SER A 375 -36.97 -76.57 -40.59
N ASN A 376 -36.21 -76.60 -41.70
CA ASN A 376 -35.99 -77.80 -42.52
C ASN A 376 -34.49 -78.05 -42.78
N PRO A 377 -33.68 -78.30 -41.75
CA PRO A 377 -32.22 -78.21 -41.84
C PRO A 377 -31.56 -79.28 -42.72
N PHE A 378 -32.26 -80.39 -42.97
CA PHE A 378 -31.78 -81.51 -43.78
C PHE A 378 -32.13 -81.39 -45.27
N ASN A 379 -33.03 -80.47 -45.64
CA ASN A 379 -33.43 -80.26 -47.03
C ASN A 379 -32.47 -79.27 -47.69
N ILE A 380 -32.10 -79.51 -48.95
CA ILE A 380 -31.55 -78.46 -49.80
C ILE A 380 -32.73 -77.63 -50.29
N LEU A 381 -32.64 -76.31 -50.11
CA LEU A 381 -33.57 -75.38 -50.71
C LEU A 381 -32.87 -74.70 -51.88
N ASP A 382 -33.60 -74.44 -52.96
CA ASP A 382 -33.05 -73.70 -54.09
C ASP A 382 -32.80 -72.25 -53.68
N PHE A 383 -31.56 -71.80 -53.89
CA PHE A 383 -31.20 -70.40 -53.75
C PHE A 383 -31.30 -69.73 -55.13
N ASP A 384 -32.36 -68.97 -55.35
CA ASP A 384 -32.51 -68.16 -56.57
C ASP A 384 -31.59 -66.94 -56.50
N ASP A 385 -30.43 -67.07 -57.16
CA ASP A 385 -29.40 -66.04 -57.25
C ASP A 385 -29.83 -64.91 -58.22
N ASN A 386 -30.62 -63.98 -57.67
CA ASN A 386 -30.76 -62.63 -58.20
C ASN A 386 -29.87 -61.64 -57.42
N ASN A 387 -28.63 -62.01 -57.08
CA ASN A 387 -27.69 -61.21 -56.26
C ASN A 387 -27.38 -59.82 -56.84
N LYS A 388 -27.68 -59.58 -58.12
CA LYS A 388 -27.52 -58.26 -58.77
C LYS A 388 -28.51 -57.21 -58.25
N ASN A 389 -29.64 -57.58 -57.64
CA ASN A 389 -30.66 -56.62 -57.21
C ASN A 389 -30.23 -55.86 -55.94
N LEU A 390 -29.83 -56.57 -54.88
CA LEU A 390 -29.46 -55.96 -53.59
C LEU A 390 -28.21 -55.08 -53.68
N VAL A 391 -27.17 -55.54 -54.37
CA VAL A 391 -25.93 -54.77 -54.56
C VAL A 391 -26.20 -53.48 -55.36
N THR A 392 -27.12 -53.52 -56.32
CA THR A 392 -27.51 -52.34 -57.11
C THR A 392 -28.30 -51.35 -56.26
N ILE A 393 -29.27 -51.82 -55.47
CA ILE A 393 -30.04 -50.98 -54.53
C ILE A 393 -29.09 -50.27 -53.56
N ILE A 394 -28.11 -50.99 -53.02
CA ILE A 394 -27.18 -50.43 -52.04
C ILE A 394 -26.21 -49.42 -52.66
N LYS A 395 -25.75 -49.67 -53.89
CA LYS A 395 -25.01 -48.66 -54.67
C LYS A 395 -25.79 -47.37 -54.83
N GLU A 396 -27.07 -47.48 -55.17
CA GLU A 396 -27.91 -46.29 -55.34
C GLU A 396 -28.15 -45.56 -54.02
N ILE A 397 -28.38 -46.27 -52.92
CA ILE A 397 -28.46 -45.68 -51.58
C ILE A 397 -27.17 -44.95 -51.22
N ASN A 398 -26.00 -45.55 -51.47
CA ASN A 398 -24.70 -44.90 -51.24
C ASN A 398 -24.51 -43.64 -52.10
N ASN A 399 -24.97 -43.65 -53.35
CA ASN A 399 -24.95 -42.47 -54.21
C ASN A 399 -25.83 -41.33 -53.65
N LEU A 400 -27.04 -41.66 -53.21
CA LEU A 400 -27.99 -40.71 -52.63
C LEU A 400 -27.46 -40.11 -51.31
N ILE A 401 -26.80 -40.91 -50.46
CA ILE A 401 -26.06 -40.42 -49.27
C ILE A 401 -24.95 -39.43 -49.70
N GLY A 402 -24.24 -39.74 -50.78
CA GLY A 402 -23.27 -38.83 -51.38
C GLY A 402 -23.88 -37.50 -51.83
N ASP A 403 -25.11 -37.51 -52.34
CA ASP A 403 -25.83 -36.30 -52.74
C ASP A 403 -26.31 -35.47 -51.54
N TYR A 404 -26.77 -36.10 -50.45
CA TYR A 404 -27.02 -35.39 -49.18
C TYR A 404 -25.74 -34.73 -48.66
N SER A 405 -24.60 -35.43 -48.70
CA SER A 405 -23.30 -34.87 -48.29
C SER A 405 -22.93 -33.62 -49.10
N LYS A 406 -23.25 -33.57 -50.40
CA LYS A 406 -23.04 -32.36 -51.22
C LYS A 406 -23.93 -31.20 -50.78
N LEU A 407 -25.19 -31.46 -50.44
CA LEU A 407 -26.12 -30.43 -49.94
C LEU A 407 -25.69 -29.90 -48.56
N ILE A 408 -25.28 -30.80 -47.65
CA ILE A 408 -24.72 -30.45 -46.33
C ILE A 408 -23.47 -29.57 -46.49
N LYS A 409 -22.56 -29.93 -47.40
CA LYS A 409 -21.37 -29.12 -47.70
C LYS A 409 -21.74 -27.73 -48.24
N LYS A 410 -22.74 -27.63 -49.11
CA LYS A 410 -23.23 -26.32 -49.61
C LYS A 410 -23.82 -25.48 -48.47
N HIS A 411 -24.64 -26.06 -47.61
CA HIS A 411 -25.22 -25.40 -46.44
C HIS A 411 -24.12 -24.91 -45.48
N ASN A 412 -23.23 -25.81 -45.04
CA ASN A 412 -22.16 -25.51 -44.10
C ASN A 412 -21.18 -24.46 -44.66
N LYS A 413 -20.86 -24.53 -45.96
CA LYS A 413 -20.03 -23.50 -46.63
C LYS A 413 -20.70 -22.12 -46.60
N LYS A 414 -22.02 -22.04 -46.77
CA LYS A 414 -22.75 -20.77 -46.66
C LYS A 414 -22.67 -20.23 -45.23
N THR A 415 -22.88 -21.09 -44.24
CA THR A 415 -22.73 -20.76 -42.81
C THR A 415 -21.32 -20.26 -42.47
N ASP A 416 -20.28 -20.87 -43.05
CA ASP A 416 -18.88 -20.44 -42.88
C ASP A 416 -18.60 -19.08 -43.54
N SER A 417 -19.12 -18.86 -44.75
CA SER A 417 -18.93 -17.58 -45.45
C SER A 417 -19.59 -16.39 -44.75
N PHE A 418 -20.69 -16.62 -44.01
CA PHE A 418 -21.28 -15.58 -43.17
C PHE A 418 -20.36 -15.20 -42.00
N GLU A 419 -19.62 -16.13 -41.42
CA GLU A 419 -18.76 -15.85 -40.26
C GLU A 419 -17.60 -14.92 -40.64
N GLU A 420 -16.97 -15.16 -41.79
CA GLU A 420 -15.89 -14.32 -42.32
C GLU A 420 -16.41 -12.93 -42.75
N ALA A 421 -17.54 -12.89 -43.47
CA ALA A 421 -18.15 -11.64 -43.93
C ALA A 421 -18.61 -10.77 -42.74
N THR A 422 -19.29 -11.35 -41.75
CA THR A 422 -19.75 -10.64 -40.55
C THR A 422 -18.57 -10.13 -39.71
N LYS A 423 -17.46 -10.86 -39.62
CA LYS A 423 -16.26 -10.39 -38.91
C LYS A 423 -15.67 -9.12 -39.55
N SER A 424 -15.60 -9.08 -40.87
CA SER A 424 -15.12 -7.90 -41.62
C SER A 424 -16.04 -6.70 -41.45
N VAL A 425 -17.36 -6.90 -41.54
CA VAL A 425 -18.36 -5.84 -41.34
C VAL A 425 -18.34 -5.30 -39.90
N ARG A 426 -18.21 -6.17 -38.89
CA ARG A 426 -18.02 -5.76 -37.49
C ARG A 426 -16.74 -4.92 -37.33
N LYS A 427 -15.60 -5.36 -37.89
CA LYS A 427 -14.37 -4.55 -37.83
C LYS A 427 -14.58 -3.14 -38.43
N LYS A 428 -15.35 -2.99 -39.51
CA LYS A 428 -15.69 -1.67 -40.08
C LYS A 428 -16.51 -0.81 -39.12
N ILE A 429 -17.54 -1.39 -38.48
CA ILE A 429 -18.36 -0.69 -37.48
C ILE A 429 -17.52 -0.29 -36.26
N GLU A 430 -16.61 -1.15 -35.81
CA GLU A 430 -15.65 -0.83 -34.73
C GLU A 430 -14.79 0.39 -35.11
N ARG A 431 -14.18 0.36 -36.29
CA ARG A 431 -13.34 1.45 -36.79
C ARG A 431 -14.11 2.76 -36.94
N HIS A 432 -15.35 2.71 -37.43
CA HIS A 432 -16.23 3.87 -37.52
C HIS A 432 -16.44 4.54 -36.15
N TYR A 433 -16.91 3.81 -35.15
CA TYR A 433 -17.19 4.38 -33.83
C TYR A 433 -15.92 4.84 -33.10
N VAL A 434 -14.80 4.13 -33.26
CA VAL A 434 -13.53 4.58 -32.67
C VAL A 434 -13.05 5.88 -33.34
N GLN A 435 -13.11 5.96 -34.67
CA GLN A 435 -12.66 7.14 -35.41
C GLN A 435 -13.55 8.36 -35.16
N GLU A 436 -14.87 8.19 -35.13
CA GLU A 436 -15.82 9.24 -34.76
C GLU A 436 -15.49 9.83 -33.39
N GLN A 437 -15.28 8.96 -32.40
CA GLN A 437 -15.00 9.39 -31.03
C GLN A 437 -13.59 9.97 -30.84
N ILE A 438 -12.61 9.57 -31.65
CA ILE A 438 -11.30 10.23 -31.71
C ILE A 438 -11.43 11.70 -32.13
N GLY A 439 -12.31 11.98 -33.10
CA GLY A 439 -12.63 13.33 -33.54
C GLY A 439 -13.39 14.13 -32.48
N GLU A 440 -14.51 13.59 -31.96
CA GLU A 440 -15.36 14.28 -30.98
C GLU A 440 -14.64 14.60 -29.66
N GLN A 441 -13.70 13.76 -29.23
CA GLN A 441 -12.99 13.94 -27.96
C GLN A 441 -11.62 14.61 -28.12
N GLU A 442 -11.30 15.14 -29.31
CA GLU A 442 -10.04 15.83 -29.63
C GLU A 442 -8.80 15.01 -29.25
N TYR A 443 -8.88 13.68 -29.39
CA TYR A 443 -7.84 12.77 -28.89
C TYR A 443 -6.48 13.04 -29.52
N LYS A 444 -6.46 13.29 -30.85
CA LYS A 444 -5.24 13.57 -31.63
C LYS A 444 -4.48 14.79 -31.12
N GLU A 445 -5.18 15.87 -30.80
CA GLU A 445 -4.56 17.11 -30.30
C GLU A 445 -3.99 16.90 -28.90
N LYS A 446 -4.72 16.19 -28.03
CA LYS A 446 -4.28 15.92 -26.65
C LYS A 446 -3.06 15.02 -26.59
N ILE A 447 -3.01 13.95 -27.40
CA ILE A 447 -1.86 13.05 -27.43
C ILE A 447 -0.61 13.74 -28.03
N GLU A 448 -0.79 14.64 -29.01
CA GLU A 448 0.32 15.43 -29.57
C GLU A 448 0.89 16.41 -28.54
N GLN A 449 0.02 17.13 -27.82
CA GLN A 449 0.43 18.03 -26.73
C GLN A 449 1.15 17.27 -25.62
N TYR A 450 0.64 16.10 -25.22
CA TYR A 450 1.27 15.21 -24.25
C TYR A 450 2.68 14.79 -24.70
N ASN A 451 2.82 14.30 -25.93
CA ASN A 451 4.09 13.84 -26.48
C ASN A 451 5.13 14.97 -26.53
N LYS A 452 4.71 16.18 -26.95
CA LYS A 452 5.58 17.35 -26.97
C LYS A 452 6.09 17.72 -25.57
N LYS A 453 5.18 17.82 -24.58
CA LYS A 453 5.55 18.08 -23.18
C LYS A 453 6.48 17.01 -22.62
N ASN A 454 6.22 15.73 -22.93
CA ASN A 454 7.04 14.61 -22.48
C ASN A 454 8.49 14.70 -23.02
N GLU A 455 8.66 15.01 -24.30
CA GLU A 455 10.00 15.20 -24.89
C GLU A 455 10.75 16.40 -24.29
N GLU A 456 10.05 17.52 -24.03
CA GLU A 456 10.64 18.67 -23.34
C GLU A 456 11.11 18.32 -21.91
N ILE A 457 10.31 17.55 -21.17
CA ILE A 457 10.66 17.08 -19.82
C ILE A 457 11.84 16.11 -19.85
N LYS A 458 11.89 15.18 -20.81
CA LYS A 458 13.04 14.26 -20.97
C LYS A 458 14.35 15.00 -21.20
N LYS A 459 14.34 16.05 -22.05
CA LYS A 459 15.52 16.90 -22.28
C LYS A 459 15.93 17.62 -21.00
N ALA A 460 14.98 18.27 -20.32
CA ALA A 460 15.25 18.98 -19.07
C ALA A 460 15.81 18.05 -17.98
N LYS A 461 15.33 16.81 -17.86
CA LYS A 461 15.86 15.81 -16.92
C LYS A 461 17.31 15.41 -17.22
N LYS A 462 17.65 15.28 -18.51
CA LYS A 462 19.01 14.96 -18.91
C LYS A 462 19.96 16.09 -18.51
N ASP A 463 19.61 17.32 -18.83
CA ASP A 463 20.40 18.51 -18.48
C ASP A 463 20.51 18.67 -16.95
N LEU A 464 19.42 18.41 -16.22
CA LEU A 464 19.39 18.43 -14.76
C LEU A 464 20.37 17.41 -14.17
N LYS A 465 20.37 16.18 -14.67
CA LYS A 465 21.29 15.12 -14.23
C LYS A 465 22.74 15.50 -14.45
N ASP A 466 23.07 16.05 -15.63
CA ASP A 466 24.45 16.48 -15.93
C ASP A 466 24.92 17.59 -14.96
N LYS A 467 24.01 18.49 -14.56
CA LYS A 467 24.27 19.56 -13.58
C LYS A 467 24.34 19.07 -12.14
N GLU A 468 23.52 18.09 -11.77
CA GLU A 468 23.61 17.42 -10.47
C GLU A 468 24.93 16.65 -10.33
N ASP A 469 25.37 15.96 -11.37
CA ASP A 469 26.66 15.26 -11.38
C ASP A 469 27.84 16.25 -11.25
N GLU A 470 27.74 17.42 -11.91
CA GLU A 470 28.72 18.52 -11.76
C GLU A 470 28.72 19.06 -10.32
N TYR A 471 27.53 19.31 -9.75
CA TYR A 471 27.34 19.77 -8.38
C TYR A 471 27.96 18.80 -7.37
N LEU A 472 27.66 17.50 -7.48
CA LEU A 472 28.16 16.46 -6.57
C LEU A 472 29.68 16.30 -6.62
N LYS A 473 30.28 16.48 -7.81
CA LYS A 473 31.75 16.47 -7.95
C LYS A 473 32.40 17.66 -7.26
N LEU A 474 31.83 18.86 -7.42
CA LEU A 474 32.31 20.07 -6.75
C LEU A 474 32.08 20.00 -5.25
N GLU A 475 30.94 19.49 -4.80
CA GLU A 475 30.64 19.25 -3.39
C GLU A 475 31.67 18.30 -2.77
N ALA A 476 31.99 17.18 -3.43
CA ALA A 476 33.02 16.27 -2.95
C ALA A 476 34.41 16.90 -2.90
N LYS A 477 34.75 17.75 -3.89
CA LYS A 477 36.02 18.49 -3.93
C LYS A 477 36.11 19.52 -2.79
N LEU A 478 35.07 20.31 -2.57
CA LEU A 478 35.02 21.33 -1.51
C LEU A 478 34.89 20.71 -0.10
N SER A 479 34.30 19.52 0.00
CA SER A 479 34.24 18.74 1.24
C SER A 479 35.61 18.09 1.59
N SER A 480 36.59 18.11 0.68
CA SER A 480 37.83 17.33 0.82
C SER A 480 39.02 18.04 1.50
N GLU A 481 38.83 19.21 2.11
CA GLU A 481 39.88 19.88 2.89
C GLU A 481 39.61 19.73 4.39
N GLY A 482 40.47 18.94 5.08
CA GLY A 482 40.37 18.57 6.50
C GLY A 482 40.35 19.74 7.51
N LEU A 483 40.44 20.98 7.04
CA LEU A 483 40.37 22.20 7.84
C LEU A 483 39.12 22.27 8.71
N GLY A 484 37.98 21.79 8.21
CA GLY A 484 36.72 21.87 8.96
C GLY A 484 36.56 20.86 10.10
N ALA A 485 37.12 19.67 9.94
CA ALA A 485 37.18 18.66 11.00
C ALA A 485 38.12 19.10 12.11
N GLU A 486 39.27 19.67 11.74
CA GLU A 486 40.28 20.15 12.68
C GLU A 486 39.74 21.28 13.57
N GLU A 487 39.12 22.31 12.97
CA GLU A 487 38.52 23.41 13.75
C GLU A 487 37.38 22.90 14.65
N PHE A 488 36.55 21.97 14.15
CA PHE A 488 35.50 21.35 14.95
C PHE A 488 36.08 20.60 16.15
N ASN A 489 37.08 19.76 15.92
CA ASN A 489 37.71 18.93 16.95
C ASN A 489 38.44 19.79 17.99
N GLU A 490 39.06 20.89 17.58
CA GLU A 490 39.67 21.86 18.51
C GLU A 490 38.63 22.49 19.44
N LYS A 491 37.48 22.91 18.89
CA LYS A 491 36.37 23.44 19.70
C LYS A 491 35.78 22.37 20.62
N LEU A 492 35.63 21.15 20.12
CA LEU A 492 35.12 20.02 20.90
C LEU A 492 36.04 19.68 22.07
N PHE A 493 37.35 19.65 21.84
CA PHE A 493 38.36 19.49 22.87
C PHE A 493 38.25 20.58 23.95
N ARG A 494 38.15 21.86 23.53
CA ARG A 494 37.98 22.98 24.48
C ARG A 494 36.69 22.92 25.27
N PHE A 495 35.61 22.40 24.68
CA PHE A 495 34.32 22.26 25.34
C PHE A 495 34.30 21.08 26.33
N LEU A 496 34.76 19.91 25.91
CA LEU A 496 34.74 18.68 26.71
C LEU A 496 35.87 18.62 27.74
N GLY A 497 37.02 19.21 27.44
CA GLY A 497 38.24 19.16 28.25
C GLY A 497 39.12 17.92 28.00
N TYR A 498 38.75 17.10 27.01
CA TYR A 498 39.47 15.89 26.58
C TYR A 498 39.25 15.68 25.07
N ASP A 499 40.16 14.94 24.43
CA ASP A 499 40.22 14.69 22.98
C ASP A 499 39.78 13.27 22.58
N GLU A 500 39.20 12.51 23.53
CA GLU A 500 38.71 11.15 23.26
C GLU A 500 37.64 11.10 22.17
N ILE A 501 36.86 12.17 21.95
CA ILE A 501 35.83 12.21 20.91
C ILE A 501 36.25 13.17 19.81
N THR A 502 36.28 12.67 18.56
CA THR A 502 36.70 13.42 17.38
C THR A 502 35.76 13.15 16.20
N LEU A 503 35.65 14.10 15.29
CA LEU A 503 35.02 13.91 13.98
C LEU A 503 36.08 13.58 12.94
N ALA A 504 35.83 12.53 12.17
CA ALA A 504 36.63 12.15 11.01
C ALA A 504 35.74 12.07 9.77
N PHE A 505 36.21 12.60 8.65
CA PHE A 505 35.46 12.58 7.40
C PHE A 505 35.45 11.16 6.79
N ASP A 506 34.25 10.62 6.53
CA ASP A 506 34.06 9.37 5.80
C ASP A 506 33.75 9.66 4.32
N LYS A 507 34.68 9.26 3.45
CA LYS A 507 34.60 9.47 2.00
C LYS A 507 33.48 8.68 1.32
N ASN A 508 33.06 7.55 1.89
CA ASN A 508 32.03 6.68 1.32
C ASN A 508 30.63 7.19 1.67
N GLU A 509 30.44 7.64 2.91
CA GLU A 509 29.14 8.16 3.40
C GLU A 509 28.94 9.65 3.14
N LYS A 510 29.97 10.34 2.63
CA LYS A 510 29.97 11.79 2.35
C LYS A 510 29.55 12.62 3.58
N GLY A 511 30.03 12.23 4.77
CA GLY A 511 29.73 12.89 6.03
C GLY A 511 30.82 12.64 7.07
N TYR A 512 30.58 13.05 8.31
CA TYR A 512 31.55 12.88 9.41
C TYR A 512 31.13 11.74 10.33
N LYS A 513 32.05 10.82 10.60
CA LYS A 513 31.92 9.81 11.64
C LYS A 513 32.44 10.35 12.96
N ILE A 514 31.75 9.98 14.04
CA ILE A 514 32.18 10.28 15.39
C ILE A 514 33.06 9.13 15.84
N LEU A 515 34.33 9.41 16.13
CA LEU A 515 35.31 8.42 16.56
C LEU A 515 35.67 8.61 18.03
N ARG A 516 35.84 7.49 18.75
CA ARG A 516 36.45 7.44 20.08
C ARG A 516 37.94 7.08 19.95
N ASN A 517 38.79 7.84 20.62
CA ASN A 517 40.25 7.76 20.54
C ASN A 517 40.81 7.81 19.11
N SER A 518 40.08 8.44 18.19
CA SER A 518 40.40 8.52 16.76
C SER A 518 40.59 7.17 16.05
N ILE A 519 40.09 6.06 16.61
CA ILE A 519 40.28 4.70 16.08
C ILE A 519 38.94 4.03 15.79
N GLU A 520 38.03 3.99 16.77
CA GLU A 520 36.78 3.23 16.68
C GLU A 520 35.59 4.19 16.58
N GLU A 521 34.51 3.75 15.93
CA GLU A 521 33.25 4.51 15.93
C GLU A 521 32.74 4.64 17.37
N ALA A 522 32.34 5.85 17.76
CA ALA A 522 31.96 6.15 19.12
C ALA A 522 30.57 5.57 19.45
N GLU A 523 30.56 4.34 19.96
CA GLU A 523 29.35 3.75 20.52
C GLU A 523 29.07 4.31 21.92
N ASN A 524 27.79 4.56 22.22
CA ASN A 524 27.29 5.02 23.53
C ASN A 524 27.87 6.39 23.98
N LEU A 525 27.68 7.44 23.19
CA LEU A 525 27.96 8.82 23.61
C LEU A 525 27.11 9.22 24.82
N SER A 526 27.73 9.87 25.80
CA SER A 526 27.01 10.49 26.92
C SER A 526 26.13 11.64 26.45
N GLU A 527 25.07 11.95 27.21
CA GLU A 527 24.20 13.08 26.88
C GLU A 527 24.95 14.43 26.88
N GLY A 528 26.01 14.56 27.68
CA GLY A 528 26.92 15.71 27.67
C GLY A 528 27.72 15.82 26.36
N GLU A 529 28.28 14.71 25.86
CA GLU A 529 29.01 14.66 24.58
C GLU A 529 28.08 14.96 23.40
N LYS A 530 26.88 14.38 23.39
CA LYS A 530 25.86 14.67 22.36
C LYS A 530 25.52 16.15 22.33
N THR A 531 25.26 16.75 23.49
CA THR A 531 24.94 18.18 23.59
C THR A 531 26.10 19.05 23.09
N ALA A 532 27.34 18.70 23.45
CA ALA A 532 28.54 19.43 23.02
C ALA A 532 28.73 19.39 21.49
N ILE A 533 28.71 18.18 20.91
CA ILE A 533 28.82 17.97 19.45
C ILE A 533 27.74 18.76 18.73
N ALA A 534 26.49 18.67 19.21
CA ALA A 534 25.37 19.35 18.59
C ALA A 534 25.49 20.87 18.63
N PHE A 535 25.92 21.41 19.76
CA PHE A 535 26.04 22.85 19.92
C PHE A 535 27.22 23.43 19.14
N ILE A 536 28.35 22.72 19.09
CA ILE A 536 29.48 23.11 18.24
C ILE A 536 29.10 23.05 16.77
N TYR A 537 28.42 21.98 16.35
CA TYR A 537 27.89 21.82 15.00
C TYR A 537 26.95 22.96 14.61
N PHE A 538 26.05 23.37 15.52
CA PHE A 538 25.17 24.52 15.31
C PHE A 538 25.93 25.80 14.99
N ILE A 539 26.95 26.15 15.79
CA ILE A 539 27.76 27.36 15.57
C ILE A 539 28.56 27.25 14.27
N THR A 540 29.18 26.11 14.01
CA THR A 540 29.97 25.88 12.79
C THR A 540 29.08 25.99 11.54
N LYS A 541 27.86 25.46 11.57
CA LYS A 541 26.90 25.54 10.47
C LYS A 541 26.42 26.96 10.15
N ILE A 542 26.33 27.83 11.17
CA ILE A 542 26.04 29.25 10.96
C ILE A 542 27.18 29.90 10.16
N LYS A 543 28.43 29.62 10.55
CA LYS A 543 29.63 30.16 9.89
C LYS A 543 29.82 29.63 8.47
N GLU A 544 29.54 28.34 8.22
CA GLU A 544 29.54 27.70 6.89
C GLU A 544 28.65 28.43 5.88
N SER A 545 27.53 29.01 6.33
CA SER A 545 26.63 29.77 5.45
C SER A 545 27.20 31.14 5.02
N GLY A 546 28.47 31.45 5.34
CA GLY A 546 29.09 32.76 5.15
C GLY A 546 28.50 33.85 6.06
N ARG A 547 27.67 33.47 7.04
CA ARG A 547 26.97 34.40 7.93
C ARG A 547 27.88 34.77 9.09
N LYS A 548 27.94 36.07 9.39
CA LYS A 548 28.55 36.54 10.62
C LYS A 548 27.54 36.40 11.75
N ILE A 549 27.98 35.90 12.90
CA ILE A 549 27.14 35.84 14.11
C ILE A 549 26.57 37.22 14.44
N SER A 550 27.33 38.29 14.22
CA SER A 550 26.91 39.68 14.43
C SER A 550 25.64 40.08 13.69
N ASP A 551 25.28 39.38 12.62
CA ASP A 551 24.12 39.66 11.78
C ASP A 551 22.93 38.75 12.12
N CYS A 552 23.11 37.79 13.03
CA CYS A 552 22.14 36.74 13.35
C CYS A 552 21.38 37.00 14.65
N ILE A 553 20.09 36.67 14.65
CA ILE A 553 19.29 36.51 15.88
C ILE A 553 19.44 35.06 16.34
N VAL A 554 20.14 34.84 17.44
CA VAL A 554 20.49 33.51 17.94
C VAL A 554 19.54 33.09 19.05
N VAL A 555 18.85 31.96 18.88
CA VAL A 555 17.94 31.39 19.88
C VAL A 555 18.48 30.04 20.33
N ILE A 556 18.71 29.88 21.63
CA ILE A 556 19.31 28.69 22.23
C ILE A 556 18.36 28.15 23.29
N ASP A 557 17.85 26.94 23.08
CA ASP A 557 16.93 26.25 23.99
C ASP A 557 17.65 25.12 24.72
N ASP A 558 17.86 25.32 26.03
CA ASP A 558 18.53 24.38 26.94
C ASP A 558 19.85 23.80 26.38
N PRO A 559 20.94 24.59 26.32
CA PRO A 559 22.24 24.16 25.77
C PRO A 559 23.03 23.24 26.71
N ILE A 560 22.35 22.64 27.70
CA ILE A 560 22.93 21.69 28.63
C ILE A 560 21.99 20.49 28.77
N SER A 561 22.59 19.30 28.87
CA SER A 561 21.84 18.13 29.29
C SER A 561 21.53 18.22 30.79
N SER A 562 20.33 17.81 31.17
CA SER A 562 19.89 17.73 32.57
C SER A 562 20.68 16.71 33.41
N PHE A 563 21.48 15.86 32.77
CA PHE A 563 22.21 14.77 33.42
C PHE A 563 23.69 15.06 33.73
N ASP A 564 24.26 16.17 33.23
CA ASP A 564 25.70 16.44 33.41
C ASP A 564 25.99 17.87 33.91
N SER A 565 26.08 18.00 35.24
CA SER A 565 26.47 19.25 35.90
C SER A 565 27.90 19.69 35.55
N ASN A 566 28.78 18.76 35.12
CA ASN A 566 30.18 19.06 34.87
C ASN A 566 30.40 19.84 33.56
N LYS A 567 29.44 19.82 32.64
CA LYS A 567 29.51 20.56 31.37
C LYS A 567 28.77 21.90 31.39
N LEU A 568 28.17 22.26 32.53
CA LEU A 568 27.42 23.51 32.71
C LEU A 568 28.30 24.74 32.45
N PHE A 569 29.51 24.76 33.02
CA PHE A 569 30.45 25.87 32.83
C PHE A 569 31.01 25.93 31.40
N SER A 570 31.31 24.77 30.78
CA SER A 570 31.76 24.71 29.39
C SER A 570 30.71 25.24 28.42
N SER A 571 29.46 24.82 28.59
CA SER A 571 28.33 25.30 27.78
C SER A 571 28.14 26.81 27.91
N TYR A 572 28.20 27.34 29.14
CA TYR A 572 28.11 28.77 29.39
C TYR A 572 29.28 29.53 28.73
N ALA A 573 30.52 29.06 28.93
CA ALA A 573 31.72 29.70 28.42
C ALA A 573 31.72 29.74 26.88
N TYR A 574 31.37 28.63 26.24
CA TYR A 574 31.29 28.51 24.78
C TYR A 574 30.14 29.34 24.20
N THR A 575 28.95 29.31 24.82
CA THR A 575 27.81 30.17 24.41
C THR A 575 28.21 31.63 24.44
N LYS A 576 28.88 32.06 25.51
CA LYS A 576 29.34 33.43 25.66
C LYS A 576 30.41 33.79 24.63
N SER A 577 31.40 32.93 24.40
CA SER A 577 32.48 33.23 23.44
C SER A 577 31.97 33.33 22.01
N GLU A 578 31.06 32.45 21.60
CA GLU A 578 30.60 32.38 20.21
C GLU A 578 29.42 33.31 19.91
N CYS A 579 28.63 33.72 20.91
CA CYS A 579 27.36 34.44 20.67
C CYS A 579 27.27 35.84 21.30
N ASP A 580 28.29 36.35 22.01
CA ASP A 580 28.20 37.68 22.64
C ASP A 580 28.05 38.85 21.66
N GLU A 581 28.57 38.66 20.45
CA GLU A 581 28.48 39.65 19.37
C GLU A 581 27.20 39.53 18.55
N ALA A 582 26.35 38.52 18.79
CA ALA A 582 25.13 38.30 18.01
C ALA A 582 24.25 39.55 17.92
N LYS A 583 23.53 39.72 16.79
CA LYS A 583 22.59 40.83 16.59
C LYS A 583 21.59 40.91 17.73
N GLN A 584 21.10 39.75 18.16
CA GLN A 584 20.22 39.57 19.31
C GLN A 584 20.34 38.11 19.77
N ILE A 585 20.25 37.86 21.07
CA ILE A 585 20.33 36.51 21.65
C ILE A 585 19.15 36.22 22.57
N PHE A 586 18.59 35.02 22.44
CA PHE A 586 17.57 34.45 23.32
C PHE A 586 18.11 33.15 23.90
N ILE A 587 18.28 33.09 25.22
CA ILE A 587 18.67 31.86 25.93
C ILE A 587 17.48 31.40 26.75
N LEU A 588 16.98 30.20 26.47
CA LEU A 588 15.90 29.57 27.21
C LEU A 588 16.49 28.46 28.07
N THR A 589 16.16 28.41 29.36
CA THR A 589 16.61 27.30 30.20
C THR A 589 15.66 26.91 31.33
N HIS A 590 15.70 25.63 31.72
CA HIS A 590 15.07 25.13 32.95
C HIS A 590 16.04 24.99 34.13
N ASN A 591 17.34 25.10 33.91
CA ASN A 591 18.35 24.94 34.94
C ASN A 591 18.69 26.29 35.57
N TYR A 592 18.43 26.43 36.87
CA TYR A 592 18.62 27.70 37.58
C TYR A 592 20.11 28.08 37.70
N ASN A 593 21.01 27.11 37.85
CA ASN A 593 22.45 27.38 37.93
C ASN A 593 22.99 27.91 36.59
N TYR A 594 22.55 27.34 35.47
CA TYR A 594 22.88 27.85 34.14
C TYR A 594 22.30 29.25 33.91
N PHE A 595 21.02 29.43 34.26
CA PHE A 595 20.36 30.75 34.25
C PHE A 595 21.17 31.79 35.05
N SER A 596 21.64 31.44 36.25
CA SER A 596 22.40 32.34 37.11
C SER A 596 23.74 32.76 36.50
N LEU A 597 24.44 31.85 35.82
CA LEU A 597 25.68 32.20 35.10
C LEU A 597 25.42 33.15 33.92
N VAL A 598 24.38 32.86 33.13
CA VAL A 598 23.98 33.71 32.00
C VAL A 598 23.51 35.08 32.49
N LEU A 599 22.74 35.13 33.57
CA LEU A 599 22.33 36.37 34.23
C LEU A 599 23.55 37.18 34.67
N GLY A 600 24.55 36.55 35.29
CA GLY A 600 25.80 37.20 35.67
C GLY A 600 26.58 37.80 34.48
N TRP A 601 26.43 37.22 33.29
CA TRP A 601 26.94 37.79 32.04
C TRP A 601 26.08 38.96 31.54
N PHE A 602 24.76 38.78 31.45
CA PHE A 602 23.83 39.79 30.93
C PHE A 602 23.76 41.03 31.82
N ASN A 603 23.87 40.89 33.14
CA ASN A 603 23.86 41.99 34.11
C ASN A 603 24.94 43.05 33.86
N ARG A 604 26.00 42.71 33.12
CA ARG A 604 27.09 43.63 32.76
C ARG A 604 26.84 44.38 31.45
N LYS A 605 25.74 44.08 30.75
CA LYS A 605 25.40 44.65 29.44
C LYS A 605 24.46 45.83 29.61
N HIS A 606 24.89 46.97 29.08
CA HIS A 606 24.15 48.23 29.14
C HIS A 606 24.13 48.91 27.78
N LYS A 607 23.00 49.57 27.48
CA LYS A 607 22.84 50.48 26.36
C LYS A 607 22.67 51.90 26.87
N LYS A 608 22.93 52.88 26.00
CA LYS A 608 22.62 54.28 26.30
C LYS A 608 21.14 54.52 26.03
N ASN A 609 20.45 55.19 26.94
CA ASN A 609 19.11 55.72 26.68
C ASN A 609 19.21 57.09 25.97
N ASP A 610 18.07 57.65 25.59
CA ASP A 610 17.98 58.94 24.87
C ASP A 610 18.58 60.13 25.64
N THR A 611 18.74 60.00 26.97
CA THR A 611 19.34 61.02 27.84
C THR A 611 20.82 60.78 28.12
N GLY A 612 21.44 59.76 27.49
CA GLY A 612 22.86 59.41 27.66
C GLY A 612 23.18 58.58 28.91
N GLY A 613 22.18 58.28 29.75
CA GLY A 613 22.29 57.36 30.88
C GLY A 613 22.43 55.90 30.46
N LYS A 614 23.12 55.10 31.28
CA LYS A 614 23.27 53.65 31.05
C LYS A 614 22.05 52.93 31.60
N VAL A 615 21.34 52.21 30.74
CA VAL A 615 20.24 51.30 31.12
C VAL A 615 20.63 49.87 30.75
N PRO A 616 20.11 48.84 31.45
CA PRO A 616 20.28 47.45 31.04
C PRO A 616 19.92 47.22 29.56
N ASP A 617 20.76 46.47 28.85
CA ASP A 617 20.47 45.98 27.48
C ASP A 617 20.05 44.51 27.50
N TYR A 618 19.42 44.09 28.59
CA TYR A 618 18.94 42.74 28.76
C TYR A 618 17.53 42.71 29.36
N SER A 619 16.79 41.65 29.05
CA SER A 619 15.47 41.37 29.62
C SER A 619 15.41 39.96 30.21
N LEU A 620 14.70 39.82 31.32
CA LEU A 620 14.49 38.54 32.02
C LEU A 620 13.02 38.17 31.94
N TYR A 621 12.76 36.92 31.53
CA TYR A 621 11.41 36.42 31.38
C TYR A 621 11.23 35.09 32.11
N ARG A 622 9.97 34.81 32.47
CA ARG A 622 9.53 33.54 33.01
C ARG A 622 8.42 32.96 32.15
N VAL A 623 8.50 31.67 31.85
CA VAL A 623 7.38 30.91 31.27
C VAL A 623 6.68 30.13 32.37
N GLU A 624 5.41 30.45 32.60
CA GLU A 624 4.53 29.83 33.59
C GLU A 624 3.34 29.15 32.92
N ASN A 625 2.76 28.15 33.59
CA ASN A 625 1.53 27.51 33.16
C ASN A 625 0.35 28.01 34.00
N LYS A 626 -0.81 28.25 33.35
CA LYS A 626 -2.11 28.44 33.99
C LYS A 626 -3.12 27.44 33.43
N ILE A 627 -4.22 27.23 34.13
CA ILE A 627 -5.37 26.49 33.61
C ILE A 627 -6.41 27.51 33.14
N VAL A 628 -6.80 27.41 31.88
CA VAL A 628 -7.90 28.19 31.26
C VAL A 628 -8.86 27.18 30.66
N ASP A 629 -10.13 27.22 31.08
CA ASP A 629 -11.19 26.29 30.62
C ASP A 629 -10.79 24.80 30.70
N GLY A 630 -10.18 24.40 31.81
CA GLY A 630 -9.75 23.03 32.05
C GLY A 630 -8.52 22.57 31.25
N LYS A 631 -7.90 23.47 30.47
CA LYS A 631 -6.71 23.17 29.66
C LYS A 631 -5.50 23.97 30.12
N ARG A 632 -4.32 23.36 30.03
CA ARG A 632 -3.05 24.04 30.33
C ARG A 632 -2.75 25.11 29.26
N ALA A 633 -2.42 26.30 29.72
CA ALA A 633 -2.06 27.46 28.92
C ALA A 633 -0.72 28.05 29.40
N ALA A 634 0.28 28.16 28.53
CA ALA A 634 1.55 28.80 28.84
C ALA A 634 1.47 30.32 28.70
N ILE A 635 2.18 31.03 29.57
CA ILE A 635 2.25 32.50 29.60
C ILE A 635 3.71 32.90 29.77
N LEU A 636 4.19 33.79 28.90
CA LEU A 636 5.46 34.49 29.07
C LEU A 636 5.22 35.77 29.89
N LYS A 637 5.97 35.97 30.96
CA LYS A 637 5.91 37.18 31.79
C LYS A 637 7.32 37.73 32.03
N ASP A 638 7.40 38.96 32.50
CA ASP A 638 8.64 39.48 33.09
C ASP A 638 9.04 38.64 34.30
N GLY A 639 10.33 38.34 34.40
CA GLY A 639 10.90 37.51 35.46
C GLY A 639 10.81 38.11 36.86
N GLY A 640 10.77 39.45 36.95
CA GLY A 640 10.80 40.20 38.20
C GLY A 640 12.09 39.98 39.02
N GLU A 641 12.13 40.54 40.23
CA GLU A 641 13.23 40.32 41.20
C GLU A 641 13.27 38.87 41.72
N SER A 642 12.14 38.16 41.69
CA SER A 642 12.04 36.76 42.10
C SER A 642 12.95 35.80 41.32
N LEU A 643 13.36 36.15 40.09
CA LEU A 643 14.33 35.37 39.32
C LEU A 643 15.78 35.82 39.52
N LYS A 644 16.04 36.96 40.15
CA LYS A 644 17.40 37.46 40.41
C LYS A 644 17.95 36.94 41.74
N GLN A 645 17.56 35.73 42.13
CA GLN A 645 17.98 35.14 43.39
C GLN A 645 19.42 34.61 43.27
N ALA A 646 20.18 34.69 44.36
CA ALA A 646 21.58 34.30 44.34
C ALA A 646 21.80 32.78 44.14
N THR A 647 20.83 31.95 44.56
CA THR A 647 20.92 30.48 44.48
C THR A 647 19.58 29.83 44.09
N GLU A 648 19.62 28.59 43.62
CA GLU A 648 18.38 27.80 43.39
C GLU A 648 17.59 27.61 44.68
N TYR A 649 18.27 27.46 45.83
CA TYR A 649 17.63 27.37 47.13
C TYR A 649 16.80 28.61 47.45
N ASP A 650 17.37 29.79 47.22
CA ASP A 650 16.68 31.07 47.43
C ASP A 650 15.42 31.19 46.57
N TYR A 651 15.54 30.83 45.30
CA TYR A 651 14.42 30.82 44.36
C TYR A 651 13.31 29.85 44.76
N VAL A 652 13.70 28.63 45.17
CA VAL A 652 12.77 27.59 45.64
C VAL A 652 12.07 28.04 46.93
N PHE A 653 12.80 28.60 47.89
CA PHE A 653 12.21 29.14 49.13
C PHE A 653 11.22 30.27 48.83
N SER A 654 11.63 31.27 48.03
CA SER A 654 10.76 32.38 47.60
C SER A 654 9.48 31.86 46.95
N THR A 655 9.61 30.88 46.06
CA THR A 655 8.47 30.27 45.37
C THR A 655 7.50 29.60 46.35
N VAL A 656 7.98 28.77 47.28
CA VAL A 656 7.12 28.14 48.31
C VAL A 656 6.47 29.19 49.20
N TYR A 657 7.24 30.21 49.60
CA TYR A 657 6.76 31.27 50.48
C TYR A 657 5.63 32.09 49.85
N HIS A 658 5.72 32.45 48.56
CA HIS A 658 4.64 33.15 47.86
C HIS A 658 3.39 32.29 47.63
N MET A 659 3.51 30.96 47.66
CA MET A 659 2.39 30.03 47.50
C MET A 659 1.59 29.81 48.79
N LYS A 660 2.15 30.16 49.96
CA LYS A 660 1.53 29.85 51.25
C LYS A 660 0.15 30.50 51.47
N ASP A 661 -0.08 31.68 50.88
CA ASP A 661 -1.29 32.49 51.08
C ASP A 661 -2.27 32.40 49.90
N LYS A 662 -1.95 31.60 48.87
CA LYS A 662 -2.72 31.52 47.62
C LYS A 662 -3.43 30.16 47.50
N PRO A 663 -4.72 30.09 47.12
CA PRO A 663 -5.34 28.82 46.76
C PRO A 663 -4.70 28.27 45.48
N LEU A 664 -4.29 27.00 45.52
CA LEU A 664 -3.60 26.34 44.42
C LEU A 664 -4.58 25.51 43.60
N SER A 665 -4.49 25.59 42.27
CA SER A 665 -5.12 24.62 41.38
C SER A 665 -4.40 23.27 41.42
N LYS A 666 -5.05 22.18 41.00
CA LYS A 666 -4.46 20.82 40.95
C LYS A 666 -3.05 20.76 40.33
N GLN A 667 -2.80 21.47 39.23
CA GLN A 667 -1.45 21.54 38.62
C GLN A 667 -0.46 22.37 39.44
N GLU A 668 -0.91 23.47 40.04
CA GLU A 668 -0.08 24.25 40.96
C GLU A 668 0.25 23.46 42.23
N SER A 669 -0.63 22.57 42.68
CA SER A 669 -0.38 21.64 43.80
C SER A 669 0.69 20.60 43.46
N ILE A 670 0.63 19.99 42.26
CA ILE A 670 1.67 19.08 41.77
C ILE A 670 3.02 19.80 41.67
N PHE A 671 3.00 21.00 41.09
CA PHE A 671 4.20 21.85 41.00
C PHE A 671 4.74 22.21 42.39
N CYS A 672 3.87 22.65 43.29
CA CYS A 672 4.23 23.02 44.65
C CYS A 672 4.79 21.84 45.43
N GLY A 673 4.24 20.63 45.28
CA GLY A 673 4.77 19.40 45.87
C GLY A 673 6.22 19.14 45.46
N ASN A 674 6.54 19.31 44.18
CA ASN A 674 7.91 19.17 43.67
C ASN A 674 8.86 20.25 44.20
N VAL A 675 8.41 21.50 44.24
CA VAL A 675 9.22 22.61 44.77
C VAL A 675 9.42 22.47 46.28
N CYS A 676 8.39 22.06 47.03
CA CYS A 676 8.48 21.75 48.45
C CYS A 676 9.44 20.60 48.71
N ARG A 677 9.41 19.54 47.89
CA ARG A 677 10.37 18.44 47.99
C ARG A 677 11.80 18.95 47.85
N LYS A 678 12.09 19.74 46.81
CA LYS A 678 13.40 20.38 46.63
C LYS A 678 13.80 21.22 47.84
N LEU A 679 12.88 22.02 48.37
CA LEU A 679 13.14 22.88 49.53
C LEU A 679 13.51 22.06 50.77
N VAL A 680 12.66 21.07 51.09
CA VAL A 680 12.81 20.18 52.24
C VAL A 680 14.10 19.38 52.14
N GLU A 681 14.34 18.72 51.00
CA GLU A 681 15.55 17.94 50.79
C GLU A 681 16.81 18.81 50.88
N SER A 682 16.80 20.01 50.29
CA SER A 682 17.95 20.93 50.33
C SER A 682 18.24 21.41 51.76
N PHE A 683 17.21 21.87 52.48
CA PHE A 683 17.37 22.38 53.84
C PHE A 683 17.75 21.26 54.83
N LEU A 684 17.02 20.13 54.81
CA LEU A 684 17.25 19.03 55.74
C LEU A 684 18.55 18.29 55.45
N SER A 685 18.96 18.13 54.19
CA SER A 685 20.26 17.52 53.86
C SER A 685 21.45 18.36 54.34
N PHE A 686 21.26 19.68 54.45
CA PHE A 686 22.24 20.57 55.05
C PHE A 686 22.26 20.44 56.59
N LYS A 687 21.09 20.48 57.25
CA LYS A 687 20.96 20.33 58.71
C LYS A 687 21.35 18.95 59.23
N PHE A 688 20.99 17.90 58.50
CA PHE A 688 21.09 16.49 58.90
C PHE A 688 21.89 15.68 57.87
N PRO A 689 23.21 15.91 57.76
CA PRO A 689 24.03 15.30 56.72
C PRO A 689 24.13 13.77 56.81
N LYS A 690 23.84 13.17 57.97
CA LYS A 690 23.88 11.71 58.18
C LYS A 690 22.74 10.96 57.48
N GLN A 691 21.62 11.63 57.23
CA GLN A 691 20.41 11.02 56.65
C GLN A 691 20.20 11.42 55.17
N ARG A 692 21.22 11.99 54.52
CA ARG A 692 21.14 12.41 53.11
C ARG A 692 20.68 11.27 52.20
N ALA A 693 19.99 11.64 51.12
CA ALA A 693 19.42 10.75 50.10
C ALA A 693 18.19 9.92 50.51
N ASP A 694 17.73 10.00 51.77
CA ASP A 694 16.44 9.43 52.18
C ASP A 694 15.55 10.49 52.84
N LEU A 695 14.56 10.97 52.09
CA LEU A 695 13.59 11.97 52.54
C LEU A 695 12.81 11.50 53.78
N ALA A 696 12.47 10.21 53.89
CA ALA A 696 11.75 9.70 55.05
C ALA A 696 12.62 9.77 56.31
N SER A 697 13.87 9.34 56.21
CA SER A 697 14.85 9.46 57.30
C SER A 697 15.13 10.92 57.68
N LEU A 698 15.23 11.83 56.70
CA LEU A 698 15.39 13.27 56.96
C LEU A 698 14.20 13.82 57.75
N LEU A 699 12.98 13.49 57.36
CA LEU A 699 11.76 13.94 58.04
C LEU A 699 11.61 13.32 59.43
N ASN A 700 12.00 12.07 59.65
CA ASN A 700 11.97 11.42 60.97
C ASN A 700 12.89 12.10 61.98
N VAL A 701 14.07 12.57 61.53
CA VAL A 701 15.00 13.30 62.40
C VAL A 701 14.59 14.76 62.57
N ALA A 702 14.01 15.38 61.53
CA ALA A 702 13.50 16.75 61.57
C ALA A 702 12.29 16.93 62.49
N LEU A 703 11.38 15.96 62.51
CA LEU A 703 10.15 15.96 63.30
C LEU A 703 10.07 14.67 64.14
N PRO A 704 10.87 14.56 65.22
CA PRO A 704 10.88 13.37 66.08
C PRO A 704 9.62 13.29 66.95
N GLY A 705 9.33 12.11 67.50
CA GLY A 705 8.19 11.90 68.40
C GLY A 705 6.88 11.53 67.69
N LYS A 706 5.96 10.92 68.43
CA LYS A 706 4.67 10.42 67.92
C LYS A 706 3.67 11.55 67.69
N GLU A 707 3.81 12.64 68.44
CA GLU A 707 3.00 13.85 68.33
C GLU A 707 3.13 14.50 66.95
N ASN A 708 4.24 14.27 66.24
CA ASN A 708 4.49 14.80 64.91
C ASN A 708 4.20 13.79 63.78
N ASP A 709 3.70 12.57 64.07
CA ASP A 709 3.47 11.53 63.06
C ASP A 709 2.57 12.01 61.92
N ILE A 710 1.52 12.78 62.25
CA ILE A 710 0.56 13.32 61.28
C ILE A 710 1.21 14.41 60.41
N GLU A 711 1.91 15.38 61.00
CA GLU A 711 2.62 16.46 60.28
C GLU A 711 3.68 15.86 59.34
N ARG A 712 4.44 14.89 59.85
CA ARG A 712 5.51 14.20 59.13
C ARG A 712 4.99 13.41 57.93
N GLU A 713 3.96 12.59 58.12
CA GLU A 713 3.35 11.83 57.01
C GLU A 713 2.70 12.75 55.99
N ARG A 714 2.07 13.85 56.42
CA ARG A 714 1.46 14.82 55.50
C ARG A 714 2.51 15.50 54.61
N ILE A 715 3.63 15.97 55.18
CA ILE A 715 4.76 16.52 54.41
C ILE A 715 5.34 15.45 53.48
N TYR A 716 5.60 14.24 53.99
CA TYR A 716 6.18 13.16 53.19
C TYR A 716 5.27 12.77 52.01
N LYS A 717 3.98 12.53 52.24
CA LYS A 717 3.02 12.16 51.19
C LYS A 717 2.88 13.27 50.16
N PHE A 718 2.69 14.52 50.57
CA PHE A 718 2.58 15.65 49.63
C PHE A 718 3.83 15.81 48.76
N THR A 719 5.02 15.75 49.35
CA THR A 719 6.27 15.90 48.60
C THR A 719 6.59 14.68 47.74
N ASN A 720 6.20 13.48 48.15
CA ASN A 720 6.56 12.21 47.48
C ASN A 720 5.54 11.78 46.39
N ILE A 721 4.24 12.02 46.60
CA ILE A 721 3.18 11.67 45.63
C ILE A 721 3.37 12.43 44.32
N TYR A 722 3.71 13.72 44.40
CA TYR A 722 3.83 14.59 43.23
C TYR A 722 5.19 14.55 42.54
N SER A 723 6.17 13.80 43.07
CA SER A 723 7.54 13.73 42.57
C SER A 723 7.96 12.39 41.98
N HIS A 724 7.11 11.35 42.07
CA HIS A 724 7.33 10.08 41.38
C HIS A 724 6.19 9.79 40.40
N ASP A 725 6.52 9.68 39.11
CA ASP A 725 5.61 9.33 38.02
C ASP A 725 5.31 7.81 38.03
N LYS A 726 4.74 7.30 39.12
CA LYS A 726 4.30 5.90 39.21
C LYS A 726 2.92 5.76 38.58
N GLN A 727 2.91 5.54 37.26
CA GLN A 727 1.75 5.10 36.52
C GLN A 727 1.24 3.75 37.07
N ILE A 728 -0.09 3.62 37.09
CA ILE A 728 -0.94 2.50 37.54
C ILE A 728 -1.29 2.53 39.03
N ASN A 729 -2.34 3.27 39.39
CA ASN A 729 -3.26 2.89 40.47
C ASN A 729 -4.68 3.37 40.20
N VAL A 730 -5.64 2.46 40.33
CA VAL A 730 -7.08 2.58 39.99
C VAL A 730 -7.87 3.51 40.94
N PHE A 731 -7.19 4.34 41.73
CA PHE A 731 -7.79 5.19 42.77
C PHE A 731 -7.69 6.70 42.49
N GLU A 732 -7.26 7.12 41.30
CA GLU A 732 -7.02 8.54 40.95
C GLU A 732 -8.23 9.48 41.07
N GLU A 733 -9.46 8.96 41.07
CA GLU A 733 -10.67 9.80 41.23
C GLU A 733 -11.01 10.13 42.70
N LEU A 734 -10.45 9.41 43.68
CA LEU A 734 -10.80 9.60 45.11
C LEU A 734 -9.75 10.39 45.91
N ASP A 735 -8.49 10.41 45.50
CA ASP A 735 -7.42 11.08 46.28
C ASP A 735 -7.22 12.58 45.95
N ALA A 736 -7.61 13.03 44.75
CA ALA A 736 -7.37 14.41 44.32
C ALA A 736 -8.26 15.44 45.06
N ASP A 737 -9.54 15.12 45.27
CA ASP A 737 -10.50 16.04 45.91
C ASP A 737 -10.26 16.17 47.43
N ILE A 738 -9.65 15.15 48.07
CA ILE A 738 -9.29 15.17 49.50
C ILE A 738 -8.01 15.98 49.75
N LEU A 739 -7.07 15.99 48.81
CA LEU A 739 -5.82 16.76 48.90
C LEU A 739 -6.01 18.26 48.57
N ASP A 740 -6.99 18.63 47.74
CA ASP A 740 -7.23 20.03 47.32
C ASP A 740 -7.61 20.98 48.48
N SER A 741 -8.20 20.48 49.56
CA SER A 741 -8.54 21.30 50.74
C SER A 741 -7.37 21.52 51.73
N ASN A 742 -6.29 20.73 51.65
CA ASN A 742 -5.21 20.70 52.64
C ASN A 742 -3.83 21.17 52.11
N ASN A 743 -3.70 21.49 50.83
CA ASN A 743 -2.41 21.89 50.21
C ASN A 743 -1.76 23.10 50.91
N GLN A 744 -2.55 24.09 51.32
CA GLN A 744 -2.04 25.24 52.08
C GLN A 744 -1.56 24.85 53.48
N MET A 745 -2.21 23.87 54.12
CA MET A 745 -1.77 23.37 55.42
C MET A 745 -0.38 22.73 55.31
N VAL A 746 -0.12 21.95 54.25
CA VAL A 746 1.19 21.29 54.07
C VAL A 746 2.30 22.28 53.77
N ILE A 747 2.04 23.31 52.96
CA ILE A 747 3.02 24.39 52.70
C ILE A 747 3.39 25.10 54.01
N ASN A 748 2.38 25.40 54.83
CA ASN A 748 2.60 26.02 56.12
C ASN A 748 3.32 25.08 57.09
N ASP A 749 3.08 23.76 57.05
CA ASP A 749 3.86 22.79 57.84
C ASP A 749 5.32 22.77 57.40
N VAL A 750 5.61 22.77 56.10
CA VAL A 750 7.00 22.80 55.59
C VAL A 750 7.72 24.06 56.08
N LEU A 751 7.09 25.23 55.94
CA LEU A 751 7.66 26.50 56.39
C LEU A 751 7.79 26.55 57.93
N SER A 752 6.80 26.02 58.66
CA SER A 752 6.80 25.92 60.12
C SER A 752 7.89 24.98 60.62
N MET A 753 8.09 23.84 59.96
CA MET A 753 9.18 22.90 60.25
C MET A 753 10.54 23.57 60.08
N ILE A 754 10.76 24.28 58.95
CA ILE A 754 12.01 25.04 58.73
C ILE A 754 12.21 26.05 59.86
N LYS A 755 11.16 26.81 60.23
CA LYS A 755 11.22 27.80 61.31
C LYS A 755 11.49 27.19 62.69
N LYS A 756 10.86 26.04 63.02
CA LYS A 756 11.07 25.31 64.28
C LYS A 756 12.52 24.81 64.39
N LEU A 757 13.09 24.35 63.28
CA LEU A 757 14.45 23.80 63.22
C LEU A 757 15.54 24.88 63.18
N ASP A 758 15.26 26.02 62.55
CA ASP A 758 16.18 27.15 62.44
C ASP A 758 15.45 28.47 62.17
N SER A 759 15.04 29.14 63.26
CA SER A 759 14.26 30.38 63.16
C SER A 759 15.06 31.55 62.58
N ILE A 760 16.37 31.61 62.87
CA ILE A 760 17.27 32.68 62.37
C ILE A 760 17.36 32.58 60.84
N HIS A 761 17.61 31.38 60.31
CA HIS A 761 17.64 31.14 58.87
C HIS A 761 16.30 31.46 58.23
N TYR A 762 15.19 30.98 58.81
CA TYR A 762 13.85 31.24 58.28
C TYR A 762 13.54 32.74 58.20
N ASP A 763 13.75 33.49 59.29
CA ASP A 763 13.41 34.92 59.35
C ASP A 763 14.29 35.72 58.35
N ALA A 764 15.58 35.39 58.22
CA ALA A 764 16.46 36.00 57.22
C ALA A 764 15.99 35.72 55.77
N MET A 765 15.53 34.50 55.48
CA MET A 765 14.96 34.15 54.18
C MET A 765 13.65 34.88 53.90
N VAL A 766 12.79 35.06 54.92
CA VAL A 766 11.54 35.82 54.79
C VAL A 766 11.82 37.30 54.54
N ASP A 767 12.78 37.90 55.23
CA ASP A 767 13.15 39.30 55.03
C ASP A 767 13.69 39.52 53.61
N LYS A 768 14.51 38.59 53.10
CA LYS A 768 14.97 38.60 51.71
C LYS A 768 13.80 38.58 50.72
N VAL A 769 12.85 37.66 50.89
CA VAL A 769 11.67 37.57 50.02
C VAL A 769 10.78 38.82 50.09
N LYS A 770 10.64 39.45 51.26
CA LYS A 770 9.82 40.66 51.43
C LYS A 770 10.48 41.92 50.87
N ASN A 771 11.81 42.00 50.88
CA ASN A 771 12.56 43.13 50.31
C ASN A 771 12.63 43.09 48.77
N ASP A 772 12.30 41.94 48.16
CA ASP A 772 12.26 41.73 46.71
C ASP A 772 10.87 42.02 46.07
N CYS A 773 9.87 42.46 46.86
CA CYS A 773 8.51 42.80 46.43
C CYS A 773 8.27 44.28 46.17
#